data_AF-A0A377D8B0-F1
#
_entry.id   AF-A0A377D8B0-F1
#
_cell.length_a   1.000
_cell.length_b   1.000
_cell.length_c   1.000
_cell.angle_alpha   90.00
_cell.angle_beta   90.00
_cell.angle_gamma   90.00
#
_symmetry.space_group_name_H-M   'P 1'
#
loop_
_entity.id
_entity.type
_entity.pdbx_description
1 polymer ?
#
loop_
_entity_poly.entity_id
_entity_poly.type
_entity_poly.pdbx_seq_one_letter_code
_entity_poly.pdbx_strand_id
1 'polypeptide(L)'
;MNKIYSLKYSAATGGLIAVSELAKRVSGKTSRILVSSLLLSIVTVTANTAYSANMYIDKVWAKDYLDLAQNKGKFKSNTTDATIELKDGSQFIFPVSIPDFSATSGNGAATAIGNAYSVTATHNNKNPSSAGTQIYGQTTYKEINRYSNNNDFQIQRLDKFVVETIGAYNSVDYSLTKDEAIERYGIDTPNGKKIIGFRAGAGVTTFLTSTGNKISTSKTYTPELLSASLFYVTNWNDDNKVIYQNDKTFRNLEINGDSGSGAYVYDNKLKQWVLLGTTHGIVTVNGLDNQTTYISSYDRKTEQTLKDIFTQNINLQNGTINIKDSDGNFELNGKQGKTEFAYKQSQKKDLYFTGGGNIILSTNFDLNSGGLIFDENQKYTVSSEGDNDLTFKGAGIDIGKGSTVDWNIKYASNDALHKIGEGTLNVTQAQNTDLKTGNGTVILGAKKTFNKIYVAGGPGTVQLNADNALPEDDYAGIFFTENGGKLDLNGHNQTFKKIAATDSGTTITNSNTTKESVLSVNNQDNYIYHGNVDGNVRLEHHLDTKQDNARLILDGDIQANTISIKNAPLVMQGHATDHAIFREGGVVCHWGFLCEADYAALIKSQEADANTKNNTAYKSNNQVFRFVSAGLGNQKIQI
;
A
#
# COMPACT_ATOMS: atom_id res chain seq x y z
N MET A 1 -31.77 0.78 -0.96
CA MET A 1 -30.54 0.44 -0.22
C MET A 1 -29.48 0.05 -1.24
N ASN A 2 -28.50 0.93 -1.47
CA ASN A 2 -27.37 0.66 -2.35
C ASN A 2 -26.54 -0.45 -1.69
N LYS A 3 -26.36 -1.59 -2.35
CA LYS A 3 -25.37 -2.57 -1.94
C LYS A 3 -24.06 -2.12 -2.57
N ILE A 4 -23.22 -1.44 -1.78
CA ILE A 4 -21.86 -1.11 -2.17
C ILE A 4 -21.05 -2.43 -2.09
N TYR A 5 -20.19 -2.63 -3.07
CA TYR A 5 -19.34 -3.81 -3.18
C TYR A 5 -17.90 -3.43 -2.84
N SER A 6 -17.22 -4.26 -2.05
CA SER A 6 -15.78 -4.17 -1.85
C SER A 6 -15.08 -5.34 -2.53
N LEU A 7 -13.87 -5.11 -3.03
CA LEU A 7 -13.03 -6.16 -3.57
C LEU A 7 -12.30 -6.83 -2.40
N LYS A 8 -12.47 -8.14 -2.24
CA LYS A 8 -11.71 -8.93 -1.25
C LYS A 8 -10.98 -10.08 -1.94
N TYR A 9 -9.75 -10.32 -1.52
CA TYR A 9 -8.99 -11.48 -1.98
C TYR A 9 -9.58 -12.80 -1.45
N SER A 10 -9.88 -13.72 -2.37
CA SER A 10 -10.35 -15.06 -2.04
C SER A 10 -9.29 -16.10 -2.38
N ALA A 11 -8.76 -16.75 -1.34
CA ALA A 11 -7.78 -17.82 -1.46
C ALA A 11 -8.33 -19.04 -2.23
N ALA A 12 -9.65 -19.28 -2.18
CA ALA A 12 -10.29 -20.38 -2.90
C ALA A 12 -10.32 -20.16 -4.42
N THR A 13 -10.30 -18.89 -4.85
CA THR A 13 -10.37 -18.50 -6.27
C THR A 13 -9.05 -17.91 -6.77
N GLY A 14 -7.98 -18.00 -5.98
CA GLY A 14 -6.65 -17.47 -6.29
C GLY A 14 -6.56 -15.96 -6.48
N GLY A 15 -7.65 -15.20 -6.33
CA GLY A 15 -7.70 -13.80 -6.73
C GLY A 15 -8.89 -13.03 -6.17
N LEU A 16 -9.03 -11.76 -6.58
CA LEU A 16 -10.06 -10.85 -6.10
C LEU A 16 -11.47 -11.29 -6.52
N ILE A 17 -12.41 -11.08 -5.60
CA ILE A 17 -13.84 -11.23 -5.84
C ILE A 17 -14.55 -9.97 -5.34
N ALA A 18 -15.52 -9.48 -6.10
CA ALA A 18 -16.42 -8.44 -5.61
C ALA A 18 -17.41 -9.06 -4.64
N VAL A 19 -17.42 -8.56 -3.41
CA VAL A 19 -18.34 -9.00 -2.36
C VAL A 19 -19.13 -7.79 -1.87
N SER A 20 -20.32 -8.02 -1.30
CA SER A 20 -20.99 -6.95 -0.56
C SER A 20 -20.05 -6.45 0.55
N GLU A 21 -20.05 -5.14 0.85
CA GLU A 21 -19.34 -4.59 2.01
C GLU A 21 -19.70 -5.29 3.34
N LEU A 22 -20.86 -5.94 3.40
CA LEU A 22 -21.33 -6.70 4.57
C LEU A 22 -20.76 -8.13 4.64
N ALA A 23 -20.01 -8.57 3.63
CA ALA A 23 -19.45 -9.92 3.57
C ALA A 23 -18.28 -10.09 4.55
N LYS A 24 -18.46 -11.00 5.50
CA LYS A 24 -17.45 -11.41 6.48
C LYS A 24 -16.64 -12.60 5.97
N ARG A 25 -15.34 -12.62 6.30
CA ARG A 25 -14.46 -13.79 6.10
C ARG A 25 -14.91 -14.92 7.04
N VAL A 26 -15.42 -16.01 6.51
CA VAL A 26 -15.67 -17.24 7.29
C VAL A 26 -14.40 -18.09 7.22
N SER A 27 -13.60 -18.11 8.29
CA SER A 27 -12.53 -19.08 8.42
C SER A 27 -13.12 -20.43 8.82
N GLY A 28 -13.40 -21.28 7.83
CA GLY A 28 -13.72 -22.68 8.08
C GLY A 28 -12.49 -23.38 8.65
N LYS A 29 -12.37 -23.49 9.98
CA LYS A 29 -11.41 -24.40 10.60
C LYS A 29 -11.96 -25.81 10.50
N THR A 30 -11.32 -26.67 9.70
CA THR A 30 -11.39 -28.12 9.89
C THR A 30 -10.89 -28.44 11.30
N SER A 31 -11.81 -28.84 12.18
CA SER A 31 -11.52 -29.21 13.55
C SER A 31 -10.70 -30.50 13.61
N ARG A 32 -9.44 -30.42 14.04
CA ARG A 32 -8.83 -31.49 14.84
C ARG A 32 -8.66 -30.95 16.25
N ILE A 33 -9.41 -31.54 17.16
CA ILE A 33 -9.42 -31.24 18.59
C ILE A 33 -8.09 -31.72 19.16
N LEU A 34 -7.25 -30.80 19.60
CA LEU A 34 -6.18 -31.07 20.55
C LEU A 34 -6.46 -30.19 21.77
N VAL A 35 -6.92 -30.86 22.82
CA VAL A 35 -7.17 -30.27 24.13
C VAL A 35 -5.82 -29.84 24.70
N SER A 36 -5.58 -28.53 24.81
CA SER A 36 -4.48 -27.99 25.62
C SER A 36 -5.09 -27.25 26.80
N SER A 37 -4.81 -27.79 27.97
CA SER A 37 -5.24 -27.36 29.29
C SER A 37 -4.87 -25.90 29.60
N LEU A 38 -5.88 -25.17 30.05
CA LEU A 38 -5.82 -23.80 30.54
C LEU A 38 -5.02 -23.75 31.86
N LEU A 39 -3.81 -23.19 31.84
CA LEU A 39 -3.09 -22.80 33.05
C LEU A 39 -3.36 -21.32 33.33
N LEU A 40 -4.27 -21.06 34.28
CA LEU A 40 -4.38 -19.76 34.94
C LEU A 40 -3.09 -19.51 35.74
N SER A 41 -2.25 -18.60 35.26
CA SER A 41 -1.25 -17.96 36.11
C SER A 41 -1.85 -16.68 36.70
N ILE A 42 -2.26 -16.76 37.96
CA ILE A 42 -2.45 -15.59 38.82
C ILE A 42 -1.04 -15.01 39.03
N VAL A 43 -0.71 -13.97 38.28
CA VAL A 43 0.42 -13.09 38.60
C VAL A 43 -0.17 -11.96 39.44
N THR A 44 0.23 -11.91 40.70
CA THR A 44 0.08 -10.76 41.57
C THR A 44 0.82 -9.58 40.94
N VAL A 45 0.07 -8.72 40.26
CA VAL A 45 0.54 -7.44 39.75
C VAL A 45 0.74 -6.52 40.96
N THR A 46 1.98 -6.30 41.36
CA THR A 46 2.33 -5.05 42.03
C THR A 46 2.11 -3.93 41.00
N ALA A 47 1.19 -3.02 41.34
CA ALA A 47 0.77 -1.93 40.49
C ALA A 47 1.92 -0.94 40.25
N ASN A 48 2.74 -1.19 39.24
CA ASN A 48 3.31 -0.11 38.46
C ASN A 48 2.21 0.32 37.49
N THR A 49 1.66 1.52 37.68
CA THR A 49 0.75 2.15 36.73
C THR A 49 1.47 2.32 35.40
N ALA A 50 1.38 1.33 34.52
CA ALA A 50 1.79 1.45 33.13
C ALA A 50 0.83 2.43 32.46
N TYR A 51 1.22 3.70 32.39
CA TYR A 51 0.48 4.72 31.66
C TYR A 51 0.41 4.30 30.19
N SER A 52 -0.77 3.90 29.75
CA SER A 52 -1.07 3.57 28.35
C SER A 52 -1.90 4.71 27.76
N ALA A 53 -1.34 5.44 26.80
CA ALA A 53 -1.97 6.57 26.12
C ALA A 53 -1.60 6.57 24.62
N ASN A 54 -2.56 6.93 23.76
CA ASN A 54 -2.41 6.94 22.30
C ASN A 54 -2.89 8.32 21.77
N MET A 55 -4.16 8.57 21.49
CA MET A 55 -4.60 9.86 20.90
C MET A 55 -5.39 10.76 21.86
N TYR A 56 -5.03 12.06 21.95
CA TYR A 56 -5.81 13.06 22.69
C TYR A 56 -6.92 13.66 21.81
N ILE A 57 -8.16 13.47 22.24
CA ILE A 57 -9.36 13.87 21.48
C ILE A 57 -10.15 14.99 22.16
N ASP A 58 -9.52 15.81 23.01
CA ASP A 58 -10.17 16.99 23.59
C ASP A 58 -10.50 18.05 22.55
N LYS A 59 -9.53 18.32 21.66
CA LYS A 59 -9.60 19.36 20.64
C LYS A 59 -9.73 18.78 19.23
N VAL A 60 -8.94 17.75 18.95
CA VAL A 60 -8.87 17.08 17.65
C VAL A 60 -9.92 15.96 17.58
N TRP A 61 -10.46 15.69 16.39
CA TRP A 61 -11.38 14.57 16.21
C TRP A 61 -10.61 13.25 16.18
N ALA A 62 -11.17 12.20 16.77
CA ALA A 62 -10.57 10.87 16.75
C ALA A 62 -10.19 10.42 15.34
N LYS A 63 -11.05 10.74 14.36
CA LYS A 63 -10.87 10.40 12.95
C LYS A 63 -9.71 11.14 12.27
N ASP A 64 -9.37 12.36 12.70
CA ASP A 64 -8.33 13.17 12.02
C ASP A 64 -6.95 12.49 12.12
N TYR A 65 -6.67 11.80 13.23
CA TYR A 65 -5.44 11.00 13.41
C TYR A 65 -5.36 9.82 12.43
N LEU A 66 -6.49 9.17 12.17
CA LEU A 66 -6.59 8.02 11.27
C LEU A 66 -6.58 8.48 9.80
N ASP A 67 -7.32 9.54 9.48
CA ASP A 67 -7.34 10.13 8.14
C ASP A 67 -5.92 10.52 7.71
N LEU A 68 -5.13 11.13 8.60
CA LEU A 68 -3.75 11.49 8.30
C LEU A 68 -2.86 10.28 8.02
N ALA A 69 -2.91 9.25 8.87
CA ALA A 69 -2.10 8.03 8.70
C ALA A 69 -2.48 7.19 7.47
N GLN A 70 -3.72 7.29 7.01
CA GLN A 70 -4.24 6.54 5.86
C GLN A 70 -4.35 7.40 4.60
N ASN A 71 -3.78 8.61 4.58
CA ASN A 71 -3.88 9.57 3.49
C ASN A 71 -5.32 9.82 2.96
N LYS A 72 -6.29 9.83 3.88
CA LYS A 72 -7.72 10.01 3.62
C LYS A 72 -8.20 11.41 4.01
N GLY A 73 -9.45 11.72 3.68
CA GLY A 73 -10.02 13.03 3.94
C GLY A 73 -9.21 14.14 3.25
N LYS A 74 -8.77 15.11 4.05
CA LYS A 74 -7.96 16.25 3.58
C LYS A 74 -6.46 15.95 3.48
N PHE A 75 -6.02 14.76 3.89
CA PHE A 75 -4.62 14.41 4.06
C PHE A 75 -4.04 13.65 2.86
N LYS A 76 -4.34 14.10 1.65
CA LYS A 76 -3.72 13.55 0.44
C LYS A 76 -2.21 13.83 0.46
N SER A 77 -1.41 12.87 -0.03
CA SER A 77 0.04 13.01 0.01
C SER A 77 0.49 14.29 -0.72
N ASN A 78 1.54 14.91 -0.20
CA ASN A 78 2.12 16.18 -0.63
C ASN A 78 1.20 17.42 -0.54
N THR A 79 0.00 17.31 0.06
CA THR A 79 -0.84 18.49 0.34
C THR A 79 -0.07 19.47 1.23
N THR A 80 0.15 20.70 0.74
CA THR A 80 0.70 21.81 1.53
C THR A 80 -0.43 22.55 2.26
N ASP A 81 -0.08 23.25 3.34
CA ASP A 81 -1.03 24.08 4.09
C ASP A 81 -2.29 23.31 4.52
N ALA A 82 -2.14 22.02 4.82
CA ALA A 82 -3.22 21.19 5.28
C ALA A 82 -3.79 21.77 6.58
N THR A 83 -5.12 21.79 6.69
CA THR A 83 -5.82 22.32 7.86
C THR A 83 -6.94 21.40 8.33
N ILE A 84 -7.14 21.35 9.64
CA ILE A 84 -8.30 20.74 10.27
C ILE A 84 -9.06 21.75 11.12
N GLU A 85 -10.35 21.53 11.23
CA GLU A 85 -11.21 22.28 12.15
C GLU A 85 -11.33 21.51 13.47
N LEU A 86 -10.89 22.15 14.54
CA LEU A 86 -10.95 21.63 15.90
C LEU A 86 -12.38 21.68 16.45
N LYS A 87 -12.64 20.97 17.55
CA LYS A 87 -13.96 20.88 18.18
C LYS A 87 -14.52 22.23 18.67
N ASP A 88 -13.66 23.20 18.94
CA ASP A 88 -14.05 24.56 19.33
C ASP A 88 -14.33 25.49 18.13
N GLY A 89 -14.16 25.01 16.90
CA GLY A 89 -14.34 25.76 15.64
C GLY A 89 -13.09 26.49 15.16
N SER A 90 -12.00 26.47 15.94
CA SER A 90 -10.71 27.02 15.50
C SER A 90 -10.02 26.10 14.47
N GLN A 91 -9.07 26.64 13.73
CA GLN A 91 -8.29 25.88 12.75
C GLN A 91 -6.91 25.52 13.29
N PHE A 92 -6.50 24.27 13.07
CA PHE A 92 -5.13 23.83 13.22
C PHE A 92 -4.49 23.70 11.83
N ILE A 93 -3.37 24.39 11.64
CA ILE A 93 -2.60 24.40 10.40
C ILE A 93 -1.39 23.50 10.58
N PHE A 94 -1.23 22.52 9.70
CA PHE A 94 -0.05 21.66 9.72
C PHE A 94 1.16 22.46 9.20
N PRO A 95 2.31 22.40 9.91
CA PRO A 95 3.46 23.26 9.61
C PRO A 95 4.23 22.84 8.35
N VAL A 96 3.93 21.67 7.79
CA VAL A 96 4.64 21.06 6.67
C VAL A 96 3.66 20.21 5.85
N SER A 97 4.04 19.85 4.62
CA SER A 97 3.20 19.05 3.73
C SER A 97 2.82 17.68 4.33
N ILE A 98 1.82 17.02 3.78
CA ILE A 98 1.44 15.68 4.27
C ILE A 98 2.32 14.60 3.62
N PRO A 99 2.93 13.67 4.38
CA PRO A 99 3.69 12.55 3.82
C PRO A 99 2.79 11.53 3.11
N ASP A 100 3.38 10.75 2.22
CA ASP A 100 2.78 9.52 1.71
C ASP A 100 3.10 8.37 2.67
N PHE A 101 2.08 7.78 3.28
CA PHE A 101 2.18 6.65 4.19
C PHE A 101 1.90 5.29 3.53
N SER A 102 1.80 5.20 2.21
CA SER A 102 1.64 3.92 1.49
C SER A 102 2.76 2.90 1.77
N ALA A 103 3.94 3.38 2.17
CA ALA A 103 5.07 2.56 2.60
C ALA A 103 4.88 1.92 3.98
N THR A 104 3.95 2.40 4.80
CA THR A 104 3.68 1.84 6.13
C THR A 104 2.86 0.55 5.99
N SER A 105 3.30 -0.52 6.65
CA SER A 105 2.55 -1.78 6.64
C SER A 105 1.16 -1.57 7.24
N GLY A 106 0.17 -2.39 6.84
CA GLY A 106 -1.21 -2.24 7.33
C GLY A 106 -1.34 -2.29 8.85
N ASN A 107 -0.40 -2.91 9.57
CA ASN A 107 -0.37 -2.89 11.03
C ASN A 107 0.57 -1.83 11.65
N GLY A 108 1.18 -0.98 10.84
CA GLY A 108 2.05 0.13 11.26
C GLY A 108 3.43 -0.25 11.80
N ALA A 109 3.77 -1.54 11.90
CA ALA A 109 4.97 -2.00 12.60
C ALA A 109 6.21 -2.17 11.72
N ALA A 110 6.07 -2.02 10.40
CA ALA A 110 7.16 -2.06 9.44
C ALA A 110 6.93 -1.00 8.35
N THR A 111 7.99 -0.68 7.61
CA THR A 111 7.93 0.25 6.49
C THR A 111 8.65 -0.32 5.28
N ALA A 112 7.97 -0.46 4.15
CA ALA A 112 8.57 -0.86 2.87
C ALA A 112 9.57 0.20 2.39
N ILE A 113 10.71 -0.23 1.89
CA ILE A 113 11.77 0.65 1.35
C ILE A 113 12.09 0.35 -0.12
N GLY A 114 11.14 -0.30 -0.82
CA GLY A 114 11.25 -0.70 -2.22
C GLY A 114 11.63 -2.17 -2.41
N ASN A 115 11.33 -2.69 -3.60
CA ASN A 115 11.57 -4.07 -4.01
C ASN A 115 10.98 -5.08 -3.00
N ALA A 116 11.80 -5.99 -2.49
CA ALA A 116 11.42 -6.96 -1.47
C ALA A 116 12.02 -6.60 -0.10
N TYR A 117 12.10 -5.31 0.24
CA TYR A 117 12.74 -4.87 1.50
C TYR A 117 11.84 -3.97 2.34
N SER A 118 11.95 -4.13 3.65
CA SER A 118 11.30 -3.28 4.64
C SER A 118 12.21 -3.04 5.84
N VAL A 119 11.91 -2.02 6.64
CA VAL A 119 12.60 -1.73 7.91
C VAL A 119 11.65 -1.82 9.10
N THR A 120 12.18 -2.21 10.26
CA THR A 120 11.48 -2.35 11.56
C THR A 120 12.50 -2.24 12.70
N ALA A 121 12.02 -2.30 13.95
CA ALA A 121 12.86 -2.48 15.13
C ALA A 121 13.31 -3.95 15.28
N THR A 122 14.53 -4.19 15.77
CA THR A 122 15.08 -5.56 15.95
C THR A 122 14.33 -6.35 17.02
N HIS A 123 13.91 -5.71 18.11
CA HIS A 123 13.21 -6.40 19.21
C HIS A 123 11.81 -6.92 18.81
N ASN A 124 11.24 -6.43 17.70
CA ASN A 124 9.98 -6.94 17.13
C ASN A 124 10.08 -8.41 16.70
N ASN A 125 11.29 -8.96 16.57
CA ASN A 125 11.51 -10.39 16.34
C ASN A 125 10.87 -11.30 17.40
N LYS A 126 10.59 -10.76 18.60
CA LYS A 126 9.87 -11.46 19.68
C LYS A 126 8.37 -11.56 19.42
N ASN A 127 7.84 -10.78 18.47
CA ASN A 127 6.42 -10.70 18.15
C ASN A 127 6.19 -10.92 16.64
N PRO A 128 5.94 -12.15 16.18
CA PRO A 128 5.70 -12.45 14.76
C PRO A 128 4.56 -11.66 14.12
N SER A 129 3.56 -11.23 14.92
CA SER A 129 2.41 -10.43 14.46
C SER A 129 2.76 -8.97 14.14
N SER A 130 3.96 -8.52 14.49
CA SER A 130 4.44 -7.16 14.20
C SER A 130 4.99 -7.06 12.77
N ALA A 131 6.14 -7.67 12.48
CA ALA A 131 6.83 -7.46 11.22
C ALA A 131 7.17 -8.76 10.45
N GLY A 132 6.84 -9.95 10.99
CA GLY A 132 7.14 -11.23 10.34
C GLY A 132 6.20 -11.57 9.17
N THR A 133 5.02 -10.97 9.15
CA THR A 133 4.09 -10.97 8.01
C THR A 133 3.56 -9.56 7.85
N GLN A 134 3.70 -9.02 6.65
CA GLN A 134 3.39 -7.63 6.33
C GLN A 134 2.30 -7.60 5.28
N ILE A 135 1.38 -6.66 5.41
CA ILE A 135 0.27 -6.49 4.49
C ILE A 135 0.36 -5.09 3.91
N TYR A 136 0.37 -4.99 2.59
CA TYR A 136 0.24 -3.74 1.84
C TYR A 136 -0.94 -3.93 0.90
N GLY A 137 -1.92 -3.02 0.96
CA GLY A 137 -3.20 -3.20 0.27
C GLY A 137 -3.82 -4.58 0.54
N GLN A 138 -3.99 -5.38 -0.51
CA GLN A 138 -4.54 -6.74 -0.41
C GLN A 138 -3.49 -7.85 -0.57
N THR A 139 -2.21 -7.51 -0.50
CA THR A 139 -1.11 -8.48 -0.65
C THR A 139 -0.43 -8.74 0.69
N THR A 140 -0.18 -10.02 0.94
CA THR A 140 0.57 -10.47 2.12
C THR A 140 1.98 -10.85 1.70
N TYR A 141 2.95 -10.27 2.39
CA TYR A 141 4.38 -10.50 2.24
C TYR A 141 4.93 -11.13 3.50
N LYS A 142 5.89 -12.05 3.36
CA LYS A 142 6.50 -12.75 4.50
C LYS A 142 7.96 -12.36 4.63
N GLU A 143 8.39 -12.06 5.85
CA GLU A 143 9.81 -11.98 6.15
C GLU A 143 10.45 -13.36 5.92
N ILE A 144 11.45 -13.41 5.05
CA ILE A 144 12.26 -14.61 4.83
C ILE A 144 13.66 -14.48 5.42
N ASN A 145 14.16 -13.25 5.58
CA ASN A 145 15.46 -12.97 6.17
C ASN A 145 15.51 -11.54 6.71
N ARG A 146 16.55 -11.22 7.47
CA ARG A 146 16.77 -9.92 8.10
C ARG A 146 18.23 -9.68 8.41
N TYR A 147 18.59 -8.42 8.55
CA TYR A 147 19.89 -7.99 9.06
C TYR A 147 19.67 -6.83 10.04
N SER A 148 20.35 -6.88 11.19
CA SER A 148 20.13 -5.97 12.30
C SER A 148 21.45 -5.34 12.74
N ASN A 149 21.39 -4.10 13.20
CA ASN A 149 22.49 -3.49 13.94
C ASN A 149 22.27 -3.58 15.46
N ASN A 150 23.26 -3.13 16.22
CA ASN A 150 23.23 -3.14 17.69
C ASN A 150 22.34 -2.03 18.29
N ASN A 151 21.80 -1.14 17.46
CA ASN A 151 20.98 -0.01 17.87
C ASN A 151 19.49 -0.26 17.60
N ASP A 152 19.08 -1.53 17.56
CA ASP A 152 17.69 -1.95 17.39
C ASP A 152 17.05 -1.55 16.04
N PHE A 153 17.85 -1.21 15.04
CA PHE A 153 17.39 -1.06 13.66
C PHE A 153 17.56 -2.37 12.90
N GLN A 154 16.54 -2.76 12.14
CA GLN A 154 16.52 -3.97 11.33
C GLN A 154 15.97 -3.71 9.94
N ILE A 155 16.67 -4.22 8.94
CA ILE A 155 16.14 -4.41 7.59
C ILE A 155 15.68 -5.87 7.42
N GLN A 156 14.58 -6.07 6.72
CA GLN A 156 14.01 -7.38 6.39
C GLN A 156 13.98 -7.59 4.88
N ARG A 157 14.18 -8.84 4.47
CA ARG A 157 13.93 -9.35 3.12
C ARG A 157 12.57 -10.05 3.11
N LEU A 158 11.73 -9.67 2.15
CA LEU A 158 10.43 -10.25 1.87
C LEU A 158 10.53 -11.34 0.80
N ASP A 159 9.50 -12.18 0.70
CA ASP A 159 9.39 -13.26 -0.27
C ASP A 159 9.05 -12.80 -1.69
N LYS A 160 8.42 -11.62 -1.83
CA LYS A 160 7.96 -11.03 -3.09
C LYS A 160 8.27 -9.53 -3.16
N PHE A 161 8.32 -8.98 -4.37
CA PHE A 161 8.40 -7.53 -4.59
C PHE A 161 7.08 -6.86 -4.20
N VAL A 162 7.16 -5.79 -3.39
CA VAL A 162 6.01 -5.00 -2.93
C VAL A 162 5.48 -4.17 -4.08
N VAL A 163 4.21 -4.35 -4.45
CA VAL A 163 3.63 -3.69 -5.64
C VAL A 163 2.77 -2.46 -5.28
N GLU A 164 2.31 -2.35 -4.05
CA GLU A 164 1.39 -1.30 -3.62
C GLU A 164 2.06 0.06 -3.40
N THR A 165 3.39 0.08 -3.29
CA THR A 165 4.17 1.28 -2.96
C THR A 165 5.57 1.15 -3.56
N ILE A 166 6.13 2.28 -3.98
CA ILE A 166 7.56 2.37 -4.33
C ILE A 166 8.46 2.30 -3.08
N GLY A 167 7.85 2.35 -1.89
CA GLY A 167 8.52 2.35 -0.60
C GLY A 167 9.13 3.70 -0.25
N ALA A 168 9.55 3.84 1.01
CA ALA A 168 10.30 4.99 1.47
C ALA A 168 11.80 4.77 1.18
N TYR A 169 12.19 4.98 -0.08
CA TYR A 169 13.51 4.61 -0.60
C TYR A 169 14.65 5.61 -0.27
N ASN A 170 14.32 6.76 0.33
CA ASN A 170 15.30 7.74 0.80
C ASN A 170 15.28 7.88 2.31
N SER A 171 16.46 8.13 2.88
CA SER A 171 16.65 8.32 4.31
C SER A 171 17.37 9.62 4.63
N VAL A 172 17.26 10.05 5.87
CA VAL A 172 18.08 11.09 6.48
C VAL A 172 19.58 10.78 6.33
N ASP A 173 20.38 11.85 6.21
CA ASP A 173 21.84 11.82 6.27
C ASP A 173 22.30 12.10 7.71
N TYR A 174 22.70 11.04 8.39
CA TYR A 174 23.17 11.10 9.78
C TYR A 174 24.64 11.53 9.93
N SER A 175 25.34 11.81 8.82
CA SER A 175 26.67 12.44 8.89
C SER A 175 26.60 13.94 9.23
N LEU A 176 25.42 14.55 9.10
CA LEU A 176 25.19 15.95 9.40
C LEU A 176 25.23 16.21 10.92
N THR A 177 25.87 17.32 11.29
CA THR A 177 25.74 17.90 12.63
C THR A 177 24.29 18.34 12.88
N LYS A 178 23.95 18.62 14.15
CA LYS A 178 22.61 19.10 14.51
C LYS A 178 22.21 20.38 13.76
N ASP A 179 23.13 21.33 13.60
CA ASP A 179 22.83 22.60 12.93
C ASP A 179 22.64 22.41 11.42
N GLU A 180 23.46 21.58 10.77
CA GLU A 180 23.27 21.21 9.37
C GLU A 180 21.98 20.43 9.14
N ALA A 181 21.62 19.54 10.07
CA ALA A 181 20.36 18.81 10.04
C ALA A 181 19.16 19.75 10.21
N ILE A 182 19.25 20.76 11.09
CA ILE A 182 18.23 21.82 11.21
C ILE A 182 18.13 22.59 9.91
N GLU A 183 19.24 22.91 9.25
CA GLU A 183 19.19 23.62 7.97
C GLU A 183 18.52 22.76 6.89
N ARG A 184 18.86 21.47 6.85
CA ARG A 184 18.40 20.53 5.83
C ARG A 184 16.96 20.06 6.01
N TYR A 185 16.57 19.71 7.23
CA TYR A 185 15.29 19.09 7.57
C TYR A 185 14.36 19.99 8.39
N GLY A 186 14.86 21.16 8.79
CA GLY A 186 14.09 22.10 9.62
C GLY A 186 13.03 22.84 8.82
N ILE A 187 11.92 23.08 9.49
CA ILE A 187 10.76 23.84 9.03
C ILE A 187 10.70 25.11 9.86
N ASP A 188 10.44 26.25 9.22
CA ASP A 188 10.29 27.52 9.90
C ASP A 188 9.00 27.52 10.73
N THR A 189 9.13 27.89 12.01
CA THR A 189 7.99 28.06 12.92
C THR A 189 8.07 29.44 13.56
N PRO A 190 6.97 29.94 14.16
CA PRO A 190 7.00 31.18 14.94
C PRO A 190 8.04 31.18 16.07
N ASN A 191 8.46 30.00 16.54
CA ASN A 191 9.42 29.81 17.62
C ASN A 191 10.81 29.38 17.11
N GLY A 192 11.14 29.69 15.86
CA GLY A 192 12.39 29.33 15.19
C GLY A 192 12.30 28.05 14.36
N LYS A 193 13.36 27.77 13.59
CA LYS A 193 13.46 26.61 12.70
C LYS A 193 13.61 25.33 13.52
N LYS A 194 12.75 24.33 13.26
CA LYS A 194 12.73 23.05 13.99
C LYS A 194 12.58 21.88 13.02
N ILE A 195 13.23 20.76 13.30
CA ILE A 195 12.98 19.52 12.56
C ILE A 195 11.63 18.96 13.01
N ILE A 196 10.66 18.99 12.11
CA ILE A 196 9.29 18.52 12.32
C ILE A 196 9.10 17.29 11.44
N GLY A 197 8.39 16.31 11.96
CA GLY A 197 8.13 15.08 11.24
C GLY A 197 6.81 14.45 11.60
N PHE A 198 6.50 13.38 10.88
CA PHE A 198 5.36 12.53 11.15
C PHE A 198 5.76 11.07 11.28
N ARG A 199 4.90 10.31 11.94
CA ARG A 199 4.99 8.86 12.04
C ARG A 199 3.58 8.29 11.92
N ALA A 200 3.44 7.08 11.38
CA ALA A 200 2.19 6.33 11.39
C ALA A 200 2.40 4.95 12.06
N GLY A 201 1.50 4.55 12.96
CA GLY A 201 1.58 3.31 13.72
C GLY A 201 0.21 2.80 14.17
N ALA A 202 0.13 1.51 14.52
CA ALA A 202 -1.10 0.91 15.05
C ALA A 202 -0.81 0.09 16.32
N GLY A 203 -0.12 0.71 17.28
CA GLY A 203 0.05 0.17 18.62
C GLY A 203 -1.27 0.00 19.38
N VAL A 204 -1.21 -0.32 20.66
CA VAL A 204 -2.43 -0.47 21.48
C VAL A 204 -3.24 0.83 21.45
N THR A 205 -4.39 0.82 20.76
CA THR A 205 -5.11 2.06 20.44
C THR A 205 -6.03 2.49 21.57
N THR A 206 -5.85 3.72 22.06
CA THR A 206 -6.69 4.31 23.12
C THR A 206 -6.99 5.79 22.83
N PHE A 207 -8.22 6.24 23.06
CA PHE A 207 -8.59 7.66 22.93
C PHE A 207 -8.73 8.28 24.31
N LEU A 208 -8.14 9.46 24.50
CA LEU A 208 -8.04 10.15 25.78
C LEU A 208 -8.68 11.53 25.75
N THR A 209 -9.17 11.93 26.90
CA THR A 209 -9.58 13.31 27.20
C THR A 209 -8.81 13.82 28.41
N SER A 210 -8.64 15.12 28.48
CA SER A 210 -8.06 15.90 29.57
C SER A 210 -8.78 15.72 30.90
N THR A 211 -10.06 15.30 30.88
CA THR A 211 -10.83 14.94 32.09
C THR A 211 -10.51 13.53 32.61
N GLY A 212 -9.62 12.79 31.95
CA GLY A 212 -9.19 11.45 32.34
C GLY A 212 -10.05 10.32 31.77
N ASN A 213 -11.07 10.62 30.95
CA ASN A 213 -11.82 9.53 30.28
C ASN A 213 -10.93 8.87 29.25
N LYS A 214 -10.91 7.52 29.30
CA LYS A 214 -10.12 6.67 28.42
C LYS A 214 -11.02 5.67 27.72
N ILE A 215 -11.00 5.69 26.39
CA ILE A 215 -11.64 4.67 25.55
C ILE A 215 -10.54 3.72 25.08
N SER A 216 -10.47 2.54 25.68
CA SER A 216 -9.58 1.46 25.22
C SER A 216 -10.28 0.66 24.13
N THR A 217 -9.63 0.51 22.97
CA THR A 217 -10.12 -0.40 21.92
C THR A 217 -9.77 -1.86 22.22
N SER A 218 -8.72 -2.08 23.05
CA SER A 218 -8.06 -3.37 23.24
C SER A 218 -7.57 -4.00 21.93
N LYS A 219 -7.36 -3.16 20.91
CA LYS A 219 -6.83 -3.54 19.60
C LYS A 219 -5.38 -3.06 19.46
N THR A 220 -4.60 -3.86 18.75
CA THR A 220 -3.24 -3.60 18.30
C THR A 220 -3.13 -4.16 16.90
N TYR A 221 -2.28 -3.59 16.05
CA TYR A 221 -2.01 -4.09 14.69
C TYR A 221 -3.26 -4.17 13.81
N THR A 222 -4.22 -3.28 14.05
CA THR A 222 -5.51 -3.23 13.35
C THR A 222 -5.45 -2.12 12.29
N PRO A 223 -5.52 -2.44 10.98
CA PRO A 223 -5.31 -1.46 9.91
C PRO A 223 -6.25 -0.26 9.94
N GLU A 224 -7.50 -0.46 10.33
CA GLU A 224 -8.49 0.60 10.45
C GLU A 224 -8.08 1.65 11.50
N LEU A 225 -7.27 1.26 12.48
CA LEU A 225 -6.81 2.09 13.58
C LEU A 225 -5.37 2.61 13.39
N LEU A 226 -4.78 2.47 12.20
CA LEU A 226 -3.52 3.12 11.86
C LEU A 226 -3.68 4.62 12.08
N SER A 227 -2.84 5.20 12.95
CA SER A 227 -2.95 6.58 13.41
C SER A 227 -1.61 7.32 13.30
N ALA A 228 -1.67 8.61 13.01
CA ALA A 228 -0.50 9.44 12.79
C ALA A 228 -0.12 10.27 14.02
N SER A 229 1.19 10.46 14.21
CA SER A 229 1.79 11.39 15.16
C SER A 229 2.43 12.55 14.40
N LEU A 230 2.29 13.77 14.92
CA LEU A 230 3.08 14.95 14.53
C LEU A 230 4.07 15.25 15.64
N PHE A 231 5.35 15.39 15.33
CA PHE A 231 6.39 15.57 16.32
C PHE A 231 7.43 16.63 15.96
N TYR A 232 8.17 17.10 16.96
CA TYR A 232 9.38 17.88 16.80
C TYR A 232 10.56 17.18 17.45
N VAL A 233 11.70 17.14 16.74
CA VAL A 233 12.93 16.55 17.25
C VAL A 233 13.52 17.43 18.36
N THR A 234 13.80 16.83 19.51
CA THR A 234 14.43 17.50 20.66
C THR A 234 15.92 17.20 20.74
N ASN A 235 16.33 15.98 20.37
CA ASN A 235 17.73 15.58 20.34
C ASN A 235 18.08 14.86 19.03
N TRP A 236 19.16 15.31 18.39
CA TRP A 236 19.59 14.80 17.10
C TRP A 236 20.72 13.79 17.24
N ASN A 237 20.44 12.55 16.85
CA ASN A 237 21.41 11.47 16.65
C ASN A 237 22.38 11.24 17.82
N ASP A 238 21.86 11.26 19.04
CA ASP A 238 22.62 10.99 20.27
C ASP A 238 22.70 9.48 20.47
N ASP A 239 23.92 8.93 20.44
CA ASP A 239 24.19 7.48 20.44
C ASP A 239 23.32 6.72 19.41
N ASN A 240 23.30 7.22 18.17
CA ASN A 240 22.50 6.69 17.06
C ASN A 240 20.98 6.71 17.31
N LYS A 241 20.48 7.54 18.24
CA LYS A 241 19.05 7.69 18.46
C LYS A 241 18.62 9.14 18.25
N VAL A 242 17.46 9.30 17.62
CA VAL A 242 16.77 10.58 17.56
C VAL A 242 15.67 10.59 18.62
N ILE A 243 15.56 11.69 19.36
CA ILE A 243 14.53 11.84 20.39
C ILE A 243 13.58 12.93 19.93
N TYR A 244 12.28 12.65 19.98
CA TYR A 244 11.24 13.65 19.72
C TYR A 244 10.19 13.73 20.81
N GLN A 245 9.41 14.80 20.74
CA GLN A 245 8.17 14.97 21.48
C GLN A 245 7.04 15.29 20.51
N ASN A 246 5.84 14.81 20.84
CA ASN A 246 4.65 15.07 20.04
C ASN A 246 4.16 16.51 20.17
N ASP A 247 3.49 16.98 19.13
CA ASP A 247 2.79 18.26 19.16
C ASP A 247 1.76 18.30 20.30
N LYS A 248 1.54 19.49 20.87
CA LYS A 248 0.66 19.66 22.03
C LYS A 248 -0.82 19.73 21.66
N THR A 249 -1.15 19.96 20.40
CA THR A 249 -2.53 20.04 19.90
C THR A 249 -2.88 18.76 19.14
N PHE A 250 -2.13 18.42 18.10
CA PHE A 250 -2.27 17.17 17.36
C PHE A 250 -1.43 16.09 18.02
N ARG A 251 -1.93 15.61 19.16
CA ARG A 251 -1.15 14.83 20.12
C ARG A 251 -1.54 13.35 20.08
N ASN A 252 -0.68 12.57 19.44
CA ASN A 252 -0.70 11.11 19.46
C ASN A 252 0.58 10.60 20.13
N LEU A 253 0.46 10.00 21.31
CA LEU A 253 1.56 9.44 22.08
C LEU A 253 1.86 8.01 21.67
N GLU A 254 3.14 7.70 21.67
CA GLU A 254 3.63 6.38 21.36
C GLU A 254 3.43 5.38 22.48
N ILE A 255 3.14 4.14 22.09
CA ILE A 255 2.91 3.05 23.03
C ILE A 255 3.42 1.71 22.49
N ASN A 256 3.45 0.70 23.37
CA ASN A 256 3.65 -0.70 23.00
C ASN A 256 2.81 -1.08 21.77
N GLY A 257 3.49 -1.72 20.82
CA GLY A 257 2.93 -2.06 19.52
C GLY A 257 3.28 -1.07 18.41
N ASP A 258 3.68 0.17 18.73
CA ASP A 258 4.21 1.09 17.72
C ASP A 258 5.70 0.89 17.41
N SER A 259 6.41 0.08 18.20
CA SER A 259 7.80 -0.29 17.93
C SER A 259 7.96 -0.75 16.48
N GLY A 260 8.99 -0.26 15.81
CA GLY A 260 9.27 -0.54 14.39
C GLY A 260 8.58 0.37 13.37
N SER A 261 7.56 1.13 13.77
CA SER A 261 6.93 2.13 12.88
C SER A 261 7.96 3.13 12.33
N GLY A 262 7.84 3.46 11.04
CA GLY A 262 8.71 4.43 10.38
C GLY A 262 8.38 5.86 10.78
N ALA A 263 9.41 6.63 11.13
CA ALA A 263 9.32 8.07 11.33
C ALA A 263 9.93 8.81 10.14
N TYR A 264 9.31 9.92 9.74
CA TYR A 264 9.65 10.67 8.54
C TYR A 264 9.90 12.15 8.86
N VAL A 265 10.85 12.75 8.15
CA VAL A 265 11.09 14.20 8.14
C VAL A 265 11.17 14.69 6.69
N TYR A 266 10.91 15.98 6.46
CA TYR A 266 10.94 16.54 5.12
C TYR A 266 12.35 17.04 4.76
N ASP A 267 12.88 16.60 3.62
CA ASP A 267 14.18 17.02 3.12
C ASP A 267 14.04 18.26 2.21
N ASN A 268 14.54 19.42 2.65
CA ASN A 268 14.38 20.67 1.91
C ASN A 268 15.20 20.78 0.62
N LYS A 269 16.23 19.94 0.41
CA LYS A 269 17.00 19.93 -0.84
C LYS A 269 16.41 18.95 -1.85
N LEU A 270 16.01 17.76 -1.39
CA LEU A 270 15.40 16.73 -2.22
C LEU A 270 13.91 16.99 -2.48
N LYS A 271 13.28 17.88 -1.69
CA LYS A 271 11.86 18.25 -1.77
C LYS A 271 10.92 17.05 -1.62
N GLN A 272 11.28 16.13 -0.71
CA GLN A 272 10.53 14.91 -0.46
C GLN A 272 10.64 14.50 1.02
N TRP A 273 9.71 13.66 1.44
CA TRP A 273 9.78 12.97 2.73
C TRP A 273 10.86 11.90 2.71
N VAL A 274 11.65 11.82 3.79
CA VAL A 274 12.71 10.83 3.97
C VAL A 274 12.58 10.13 5.31
N LEU A 275 12.97 8.86 5.37
CA LEU A 275 12.96 8.09 6.62
C LEU A 275 14.02 8.62 7.58
N LEU A 276 13.55 9.00 8.77
CA LEU A 276 14.37 9.27 9.93
C LEU A 276 14.89 7.94 10.50
N GLY A 277 14.01 6.95 10.65
CA GLY A 277 14.36 5.67 11.25
C GLY A 277 13.13 4.92 11.71
N THR A 278 13.31 4.02 12.67
CA THR A 278 12.21 3.20 13.21
C THR A 278 12.01 3.43 14.70
N THR A 279 10.76 3.39 15.16
CA THR A 279 10.43 3.60 16.58
C THR A 279 11.07 2.52 17.45
N HIS A 280 11.97 2.94 18.35
CA HIS A 280 12.69 2.09 19.29
C HIS A 280 11.87 1.87 20.58
N GLY A 281 11.40 2.96 21.18
CA GLY A 281 10.73 2.92 22.47
C GLY A 281 10.40 4.31 23.01
N ILE A 282 9.86 4.33 24.22
CA ILE A 282 9.39 5.55 24.89
C ILE A 282 10.00 5.69 26.27
N VAL A 283 10.16 6.93 26.72
CA VAL A 283 10.47 7.26 28.12
C VAL A 283 9.45 8.27 28.61
N THR A 284 8.90 8.05 29.81
CA THR A 284 7.94 8.96 30.44
C THR A 284 8.50 9.38 31.79
N VAL A 285 8.85 10.65 31.92
CA VAL A 285 9.36 11.23 33.18
C VAL A 285 8.33 12.22 33.70
N ASN A 286 7.89 12.11 34.95
CA ASN A 286 6.95 13.07 35.55
C ASN A 286 5.62 13.23 34.77
N GLY A 287 5.07 12.12 34.27
CA GLY A 287 3.76 12.07 33.61
C GLY A 287 3.79 12.12 32.08
N LEU A 288 2.64 11.81 31.48
CA LEU A 288 2.47 11.65 30.02
C LEU A 288 2.78 12.92 29.20
N ASP A 289 2.69 14.09 29.82
CA ASP A 289 3.03 15.39 29.21
C ASP A 289 4.50 15.56 28.86
N ASN A 290 5.36 14.72 29.43
CA ASN A 290 6.80 14.74 29.21
C ASN A 290 7.28 13.42 28.59
N GLN A 291 6.38 12.65 27.97
CA GLN A 291 6.78 11.46 27.22
C GLN A 291 7.66 11.89 26.03
N THR A 292 8.77 11.20 25.86
CA THR A 292 9.64 11.29 24.69
C THR A 292 9.69 9.95 23.98
N THR A 293 9.86 10.02 22.67
CA THR A 293 9.98 8.84 21.81
C THR A 293 11.37 8.79 21.21
N TYR A 294 11.94 7.59 21.24
CA TYR A 294 13.25 7.28 20.70
C TYR A 294 13.07 6.60 19.35
N ILE A 295 13.77 7.11 18.35
CA ILE A 295 13.88 6.54 17.02
C ILE A 295 15.28 5.97 16.88
N SER A 296 15.39 4.69 16.55
CA SER A 296 16.64 4.12 16.08
C SER A 296 16.95 4.73 14.72
N SER A 297 18.06 5.47 14.63
CA SER A 297 18.48 6.15 13.41
C SER A 297 18.56 5.17 12.24
N TYR A 298 18.05 5.59 11.08
CA TYR A 298 18.15 4.82 9.85
C TYR A 298 19.62 4.52 9.51
N ASP A 299 19.94 3.25 9.26
CA ASP A 299 21.31 2.80 9.00
C ASP A 299 21.46 2.22 7.58
N ARG A 300 21.95 3.08 6.67
CA ARG A 300 22.21 2.72 5.27
C ARG A 300 23.21 1.58 5.12
N LYS A 301 24.17 1.43 6.04
CA LYS A 301 25.15 0.34 5.96
C LYS A 301 24.48 -1.00 6.23
N THR A 302 23.60 -1.03 7.23
CA THR A 302 22.80 -2.22 7.57
C THR A 302 21.85 -2.59 6.43
N GLU A 303 21.21 -1.59 5.81
CA GLU A 303 20.43 -1.78 4.58
C GLU A 303 21.25 -2.40 3.45
N GLN A 304 22.35 -1.73 3.06
CA GLN A 304 23.17 -2.14 1.92
C GLN A 304 23.72 -3.54 2.11
N THR A 305 24.13 -3.88 3.34
CA THR A 305 24.64 -5.21 3.67
C THR A 305 23.62 -6.30 3.31
N LEU A 306 22.36 -6.16 3.72
CA LEU A 306 21.33 -7.17 3.37
C LEU A 306 21.03 -7.18 1.86
N LYS A 307 20.96 -6.01 1.21
CA LYS A 307 20.72 -5.92 -0.24
C LYS A 307 21.83 -6.61 -1.04
N ASP A 308 23.10 -6.42 -0.66
CA ASP A 308 24.26 -7.08 -1.30
C ASP A 308 24.21 -8.60 -1.14
N ILE A 309 23.81 -9.08 0.03
CA ILE A 309 23.68 -10.53 0.28
C ILE A 309 22.62 -11.16 -0.63
N PHE A 310 21.56 -10.42 -0.96
CA PHE A 310 20.46 -10.91 -1.79
C PHE A 310 20.60 -10.57 -3.27
N THR A 311 21.73 -10.02 -3.72
CA THR A 311 21.92 -9.63 -5.14
C THR A 311 23.07 -10.39 -5.77
N GLN A 312 22.84 -10.92 -6.97
CA GLN A 312 23.87 -11.44 -7.86
C GLN A 312 23.88 -10.60 -9.14
N ASN A 313 24.99 -9.92 -9.39
CA ASN A 313 25.17 -9.09 -10.58
C ASN A 313 25.48 -9.96 -11.80
N ILE A 314 24.71 -9.79 -12.87
CA ILE A 314 24.87 -10.48 -14.15
C ILE A 314 25.02 -9.43 -15.27
N ASN A 315 26.25 -9.16 -15.68
CA ASN A 315 26.52 -8.22 -16.77
C ASN A 315 26.41 -8.93 -18.12
N LEU A 316 25.33 -8.68 -18.87
CA LEU A 316 25.09 -9.33 -20.15
C LEU A 316 25.88 -8.68 -21.30
N GLN A 317 26.08 -7.37 -21.28
CA GLN A 317 26.76 -6.61 -22.35
C GLN A 317 26.18 -6.88 -23.75
N ASN A 318 24.85 -6.87 -23.89
CA ASN A 318 24.11 -7.30 -25.10
C ASN A 318 24.35 -8.76 -25.52
N GLY A 319 24.93 -9.57 -24.63
CA GLY A 319 25.18 -10.99 -24.83
C GLY A 319 23.95 -11.86 -24.54
N THR A 320 24.20 -13.17 -24.41
CA THR A 320 23.16 -14.16 -24.11
C THR A 320 23.56 -15.00 -22.91
N ILE A 321 22.65 -15.11 -21.95
CA ILE A 321 22.72 -16.06 -20.83
C ILE A 321 21.76 -17.23 -21.09
N ASN A 322 22.27 -18.45 -21.04
CA ASN A 322 21.49 -19.68 -21.14
C ASN A 322 21.40 -20.34 -19.77
N ILE A 323 20.21 -20.37 -19.16
CA ILE A 323 19.94 -21.10 -17.93
C ILE A 323 19.77 -22.58 -18.28
N LYS A 324 20.80 -23.38 -18.00
CA LYS A 324 20.94 -24.76 -18.47
C LYS A 324 20.08 -25.76 -17.71
N ASP A 325 19.87 -25.55 -16.41
CA ASP A 325 19.15 -26.49 -15.55
C ASP A 325 18.44 -25.81 -14.35
N SER A 326 17.65 -26.61 -13.62
CA SER A 326 16.84 -26.17 -12.48
C SER A 326 17.68 -25.81 -11.24
N ASP A 327 18.92 -26.30 -11.19
CA ASP A 327 19.89 -25.97 -10.15
C ASP A 327 20.50 -24.57 -10.36
N GLY A 328 20.16 -23.92 -11.48
CA GLY A 328 20.58 -22.59 -11.83
C GLY A 328 21.99 -22.54 -12.40
N ASN A 329 22.51 -23.64 -12.95
CA ASN A 329 23.70 -23.56 -13.77
C ASN A 329 23.37 -22.79 -15.06
N PHE A 330 24.27 -21.89 -15.46
CA PHE A 330 24.08 -21.08 -16.64
C PHE A 330 25.37 -20.92 -17.43
N GLU A 331 25.22 -20.58 -18.71
CA GLU A 331 26.32 -20.16 -19.57
C GLU A 331 26.10 -18.74 -20.04
N LEU A 332 27.06 -17.85 -19.78
CA LEU A 332 27.06 -16.46 -20.22
C LEU A 332 28.27 -16.23 -21.13
N ASN A 333 28.04 -15.93 -22.40
CA ASN A 333 29.10 -15.66 -23.38
C ASN A 333 30.21 -16.74 -23.39
N GLY A 334 29.81 -18.03 -23.34
CA GLY A 334 30.72 -19.18 -23.31
C GLY A 334 31.36 -19.48 -21.95
N LYS A 335 31.08 -18.69 -20.90
CA LYS A 335 31.55 -18.93 -19.53
C LYS A 335 30.47 -19.57 -18.70
N GLN A 336 30.81 -20.68 -18.04
CA GLN A 336 29.91 -21.34 -17.08
C GLN A 336 29.81 -20.52 -15.78
N GLY A 337 28.62 -20.50 -15.20
CA GLY A 337 28.29 -19.86 -13.93
C GLY A 337 27.13 -20.57 -13.24
N LYS A 338 26.81 -20.13 -12.03
CA LYS A 338 25.70 -20.67 -11.24
C LYS A 338 24.99 -19.58 -10.47
N THR A 339 23.66 -19.68 -10.37
CA THR A 339 22.89 -18.78 -9.50
C THR A 339 23.27 -19.00 -8.04
N GLU A 340 23.40 -17.91 -7.30
CA GLU A 340 23.88 -17.93 -5.92
C GLU A 340 22.73 -18.01 -4.91
N PHE A 341 23.05 -18.56 -3.73
CA PHE A 341 22.22 -18.49 -2.55
C PHE A 341 22.71 -17.38 -1.62
N ALA A 342 21.79 -16.75 -0.90
CA ALA A 342 22.10 -15.71 0.09
C ALA A 342 22.69 -16.30 1.38
N TYR A 343 21.86 -17.00 2.18
CA TYR A 343 22.25 -17.55 3.50
C TYR A 343 21.91 -19.04 3.64
N LYS A 344 20.63 -19.40 3.48
CA LYS A 344 20.18 -20.81 3.46
C LYS A 344 20.25 -21.32 2.02
N GLN A 345 20.58 -22.60 1.81
CA GLN A 345 20.53 -23.26 0.49
C GLN A 345 19.13 -23.28 -0.16
N SER A 346 18.13 -22.63 0.45
CA SER A 346 16.79 -22.44 -0.10
C SER A 346 16.50 -21.00 -0.52
N GLN A 347 17.37 -20.02 -0.24
CA GLN A 347 17.14 -18.60 -0.54
C GLN A 347 18.04 -18.15 -1.67
N LYS A 348 17.57 -18.29 -2.92
CA LYS A 348 18.31 -17.78 -4.08
C LYS A 348 18.28 -16.26 -4.10
N LYS A 349 19.35 -15.66 -4.62
CA LYS A 349 19.51 -14.22 -4.78
C LYS A 349 18.64 -13.69 -5.94
N ASP A 350 18.38 -12.40 -5.93
CA ASP A 350 17.93 -11.66 -7.11
C ASP A 350 19.03 -11.68 -8.18
N LEU A 351 18.65 -11.90 -9.44
CA LEU A 351 19.55 -11.73 -10.57
C LEU A 351 19.40 -10.31 -11.11
N TYR A 352 20.43 -9.49 -10.90
CA TYR A 352 20.46 -8.12 -11.39
C TYR A 352 21.21 -8.05 -12.72
N PHE A 353 20.46 -7.93 -13.81
CA PHE A 353 20.97 -7.89 -15.17
C PHE A 353 21.35 -6.46 -15.57
N THR A 354 22.50 -6.32 -16.22
CA THR A 354 22.97 -5.03 -16.77
C THR A 354 23.40 -5.13 -18.23
N GLY A 355 23.24 -4.03 -18.96
CA GLY A 355 23.78 -3.85 -20.31
C GLY A 355 23.01 -4.51 -21.46
N GLY A 356 21.73 -4.86 -21.27
CA GLY A 356 20.87 -5.43 -22.31
C GLY A 356 21.25 -6.86 -22.75
N GLY A 357 20.36 -7.54 -23.48
CA GLY A 357 20.65 -8.86 -24.07
C GLY A 357 19.55 -9.91 -23.88
N ASN A 358 19.91 -11.18 -24.06
CA ASN A 358 18.96 -12.29 -24.08
C ASN A 358 19.14 -13.22 -22.88
N ILE A 359 18.04 -13.65 -22.30
CA ILE A 359 17.95 -14.68 -21.26
C ILE A 359 17.16 -15.84 -21.85
N ILE A 360 17.80 -17.00 -21.98
CA ILE A 360 17.22 -18.21 -22.57
C ILE A 360 17.11 -19.27 -21.48
N LEU A 361 15.93 -19.85 -21.30
CA LEU A 361 15.69 -20.94 -20.36
C LEU A 361 15.71 -22.29 -21.10
N SER A 362 16.55 -23.23 -20.68
CA SER A 362 16.51 -24.62 -21.16
C SER A 362 15.55 -25.51 -20.34
N THR A 363 15.11 -25.02 -19.19
CA THR A 363 14.16 -25.71 -18.30
C THR A 363 13.35 -24.70 -17.47
N ASN A 364 12.36 -25.19 -16.72
CA ASN A 364 11.63 -24.38 -15.76
C ASN A 364 12.59 -23.81 -14.71
N PHE A 365 12.48 -22.52 -14.44
CA PHE A 365 13.43 -21.79 -13.61
C PHE A 365 12.74 -21.15 -12.41
N ASP A 366 13.00 -21.70 -11.22
CA ASP A 366 12.46 -21.22 -9.95
C ASP A 366 13.58 -20.58 -9.12
N LEU A 367 13.48 -19.25 -8.92
CA LEU A 367 14.34 -18.47 -8.04
C LEU A 367 13.82 -18.42 -6.60
N ASN A 368 12.73 -19.11 -6.27
CA ASN A 368 12.07 -19.10 -4.98
C ASN A 368 11.80 -17.65 -4.51
N SER A 369 12.61 -17.13 -3.58
CA SER A 369 12.51 -15.77 -3.05
C SER A 369 13.40 -14.75 -3.76
N GLY A 370 14.14 -15.15 -4.80
CA GLY A 370 14.88 -14.26 -5.69
C GLY A 370 14.02 -13.85 -6.89
N GLY A 371 14.22 -12.65 -7.40
CA GLY A 371 13.56 -12.10 -8.58
C GLY A 371 14.51 -11.76 -9.71
N LEU A 372 13.97 -11.25 -10.81
CA LEU A 372 14.74 -10.71 -11.92
C LEU A 372 14.70 -9.19 -11.84
N ILE A 373 15.86 -8.54 -11.81
CA ILE A 373 16.00 -7.09 -11.77
C ILE A 373 16.77 -6.67 -13.01
N PHE A 374 16.31 -5.64 -13.71
CA PHE A 374 16.90 -5.13 -14.95
C PHE A 374 17.29 -3.67 -14.76
N ASP A 375 18.47 -3.28 -15.23
CA ASP A 375 18.94 -1.89 -15.18
C ASP A 375 18.15 -0.95 -16.11
N GLU A 376 18.59 0.29 -16.19
CA GLU A 376 17.91 1.36 -16.93
C GLU A 376 18.35 1.46 -18.39
N ASN A 377 17.45 1.91 -19.26
CA ASN A 377 17.68 2.27 -20.66
C ASN A 377 18.24 1.13 -21.53
N GLN A 378 17.81 -0.11 -21.30
CA GLN A 378 18.22 -1.30 -22.04
C GLN A 378 17.05 -2.06 -22.68
N LYS A 379 17.39 -2.98 -23.58
CA LYS A 379 16.44 -3.96 -24.13
C LYS A 379 16.85 -5.36 -23.72
N TYR A 380 15.87 -6.09 -23.19
CA TYR A 380 16.03 -7.49 -22.80
C TYR A 380 14.98 -8.37 -23.48
N THR A 381 15.35 -9.62 -23.73
CA THR A 381 14.41 -10.68 -24.14
C THR A 381 14.55 -11.86 -23.19
N VAL A 382 13.43 -12.38 -22.68
CA VAL A 382 13.39 -13.63 -21.93
C VAL A 382 12.62 -14.66 -22.75
N SER A 383 13.24 -15.79 -23.08
CA SER A 383 12.70 -16.80 -23.99
C SER A 383 13.05 -18.22 -23.54
N SER A 384 12.39 -19.22 -24.12
CA SER A 384 12.72 -20.63 -23.95
C SER A 384 13.71 -21.10 -25.02
N GLU A 385 14.55 -22.08 -24.68
CA GLU A 385 15.29 -22.85 -25.66
C GLU A 385 14.31 -23.76 -26.41
N GLY A 386 14.22 -23.56 -27.73
CA GLY A 386 13.15 -24.14 -28.54
C GLY A 386 11.77 -23.55 -28.21
N ASP A 387 10.75 -23.94 -28.98
CA ASP A 387 9.36 -23.51 -28.80
C ASP A 387 8.67 -24.25 -27.63
N ASN A 388 9.33 -24.29 -26.47
CA ASN A 388 8.88 -24.99 -25.27
C ASN A 388 8.09 -24.06 -24.32
N ASP A 389 7.04 -24.59 -23.70
CA ASP A 389 6.23 -23.91 -22.68
C ASP A 389 6.93 -23.89 -21.30
N LEU A 390 8.09 -23.22 -21.21
CA LEU A 390 8.84 -23.12 -19.96
C LEU A 390 8.35 -21.99 -19.06
N THR A 391 8.48 -22.21 -17.75
CA THR A 391 7.99 -21.28 -16.72
C THR A 391 9.10 -20.67 -15.87
N PHE A 392 8.94 -19.40 -15.51
CA PHE A 392 9.67 -18.75 -14.42
C PHE A 392 8.83 -18.63 -13.15
N LYS A 393 9.47 -18.74 -11.98
CA LYS A 393 8.90 -18.42 -10.67
C LYS A 393 9.93 -17.69 -9.81
N GLY A 394 9.48 -16.71 -9.01
CA GLY A 394 10.37 -15.95 -8.14
C GLY A 394 9.66 -14.81 -7.40
N ALA A 395 10.46 -13.91 -6.78
CA ALA A 395 9.99 -12.74 -6.06
C ALA A 395 9.18 -11.77 -6.94
N GLY A 396 9.49 -11.72 -8.23
CA GLY A 396 8.87 -10.84 -9.22
C GLY A 396 9.87 -10.39 -10.28
N ILE A 397 9.46 -9.36 -11.02
CA ILE A 397 10.25 -8.67 -12.04
C ILE A 397 10.30 -7.18 -11.69
N ASP A 398 11.50 -6.62 -11.65
CA ASP A 398 11.76 -5.19 -11.44
C ASP A 398 12.53 -4.63 -12.65
N ILE A 399 11.96 -3.65 -13.34
CA ILE A 399 12.51 -3.14 -14.60
C ILE A 399 12.87 -1.67 -14.44
N GLY A 400 14.15 -1.36 -14.59
CA GLY A 400 14.67 0.00 -14.56
C GLY A 400 14.02 0.91 -15.59
N LYS A 401 14.04 2.21 -15.30
CA LYS A 401 13.48 3.24 -16.15
C LYS A 401 14.03 3.17 -17.58
N GLY A 402 13.15 3.33 -18.56
CA GLY A 402 13.53 3.31 -19.98
C GLY A 402 13.88 1.91 -20.53
N SER A 403 13.93 0.87 -19.68
CA SER A 403 14.16 -0.49 -20.13
C SER A 403 12.89 -1.19 -20.56
N THR A 404 13.02 -2.12 -21.50
CA THR A 404 11.94 -3.02 -21.92
C THR A 404 12.40 -4.47 -21.85
N VAL A 405 11.56 -5.33 -21.28
CA VAL A 405 11.76 -6.78 -21.25
C VAL A 405 10.66 -7.42 -22.12
N ASP A 406 11.04 -8.02 -23.24
CA ASP A 406 10.14 -8.89 -24.01
C ASP A 406 10.04 -10.25 -23.31
N TRP A 407 8.85 -10.56 -22.81
CA TRP A 407 8.56 -11.73 -22.01
C TRP A 407 7.91 -12.81 -22.87
N ASN A 408 8.75 -13.69 -23.42
CA ASN A 408 8.38 -14.77 -24.33
C ASN A 408 8.42 -16.14 -23.63
N ILE A 409 8.12 -16.19 -22.33
CA ILE A 409 7.91 -17.42 -21.56
C ILE A 409 6.63 -17.29 -20.73
N LYS A 410 6.28 -18.34 -19.96
CA LYS A 410 5.20 -18.27 -18.98
C LYS A 410 5.73 -17.96 -17.59
N TYR A 411 4.94 -17.29 -16.77
CA TYR A 411 5.12 -17.32 -15.32
C TYR A 411 4.39 -18.54 -14.73
N ALA A 412 4.86 -19.05 -13.59
CA ALA A 412 4.26 -20.22 -12.95
C ALA A 412 2.76 -20.00 -12.64
N SER A 413 1.93 -21.01 -12.96
CA SER A 413 0.46 -20.91 -12.88
C SER A 413 -0.12 -20.99 -11.46
N ASN A 414 0.68 -21.41 -10.49
CA ASN A 414 0.29 -21.52 -9.09
C ASN A 414 0.77 -20.34 -8.22
N ASP A 415 1.16 -19.24 -8.86
CA ASP A 415 1.76 -18.08 -8.21
C ASP A 415 1.50 -16.81 -9.02
N ALA A 416 1.34 -15.68 -8.37
CA ALA A 416 1.10 -14.41 -9.06
C ALA A 416 2.44 -13.76 -9.46
N LEU A 417 2.52 -13.27 -10.70
CA LEU A 417 3.65 -12.47 -11.17
C LEU A 417 3.56 -11.08 -10.55
N HIS A 418 4.60 -10.67 -9.82
CA HIS A 418 4.72 -9.31 -9.32
C HIS A 418 5.61 -8.49 -10.26
N LYS A 419 5.12 -7.34 -10.73
CA LYS A 419 5.85 -6.40 -11.58
C LYS A 419 5.97 -5.04 -10.92
N ILE A 420 7.20 -4.55 -10.79
CA ILE A 420 7.55 -3.20 -10.32
C ILE A 420 8.57 -2.54 -11.27
N GLY A 421 9.11 -1.40 -10.87
CA GLY A 421 10.06 -0.61 -11.67
C GLY A 421 9.37 0.24 -12.75
N GLU A 422 9.99 1.36 -13.12
CA GLU A 422 9.46 2.33 -14.09
C GLU A 422 9.47 1.80 -15.54
N GLY A 423 10.18 0.70 -15.82
CA GLY A 423 10.31 0.13 -17.15
C GLY A 423 9.10 -0.65 -17.65
N THR A 424 9.26 -1.27 -18.82
CA THR A 424 8.17 -1.94 -19.55
C THR A 424 8.35 -3.45 -19.58
N LEU A 425 7.31 -4.19 -19.18
CA LEU A 425 7.20 -5.63 -19.41
C LEU A 425 6.28 -5.86 -20.62
N ASN A 426 6.81 -6.38 -21.72
CA ASN A 426 6.04 -6.68 -22.92
C ASN A 426 5.71 -8.17 -22.98
N VAL A 427 4.47 -8.55 -22.68
CA VAL A 427 4.05 -9.96 -22.55
C VAL A 427 3.44 -10.43 -23.87
N THR A 428 4.11 -11.36 -24.55
CA THR A 428 3.78 -11.74 -25.94
C THR A 428 2.92 -13.01 -26.05
N GLN A 429 2.72 -13.73 -24.94
CA GLN A 429 1.92 -14.95 -24.90
C GLN A 429 1.06 -15.04 -23.64
N ALA A 430 -0.04 -15.80 -23.72
CA ALA A 430 -0.94 -16.02 -22.59
C ALA A 430 -0.24 -16.76 -21.44
N GLN A 431 -0.38 -16.22 -20.23
CA GLN A 431 0.39 -16.67 -19.06
C GLN A 431 -0.33 -17.74 -18.23
N ASN A 432 -1.66 -17.84 -18.33
CA ASN A 432 -2.49 -18.72 -17.49
C ASN A 432 -2.18 -18.59 -15.98
N THR A 433 -1.90 -17.36 -15.55
CA THR A 433 -1.70 -17.00 -14.14
C THR A 433 -2.17 -15.57 -13.90
N ASP A 434 -2.04 -15.09 -12.67
CA ASP A 434 -2.42 -13.76 -12.25
C ASP A 434 -1.21 -12.79 -12.26
N LEU A 435 -1.48 -11.51 -12.53
CA LEU A 435 -0.53 -10.40 -12.47
C LEU A 435 -0.87 -9.48 -11.30
N LYS A 436 0.16 -9.02 -10.59
CA LYS A 436 0.13 -7.87 -9.69
C LYS A 436 1.15 -6.85 -10.18
N THR A 437 0.72 -5.63 -10.48
CA THR A 437 1.60 -4.59 -11.02
C THR A 437 1.45 -3.28 -10.25
N GLY A 438 2.57 -2.63 -9.98
CA GLY A 438 2.65 -1.43 -9.13
C GLY A 438 3.23 -0.18 -9.79
N ASN A 439 4.07 -0.34 -10.82
CA ASN A 439 4.81 0.75 -11.45
C ASN A 439 5.14 0.42 -12.91
N GLY A 440 5.49 1.43 -13.70
CA GLY A 440 5.85 1.31 -15.12
C GLY A 440 4.74 0.69 -15.97
N THR A 441 5.10 0.14 -17.14
CA THR A 441 4.12 -0.40 -18.09
C THR A 441 4.13 -1.93 -18.16
N VAL A 442 2.95 -2.56 -18.29
CA VAL A 442 2.79 -3.94 -18.72
C VAL A 442 1.95 -3.98 -19.99
N ILE A 443 2.52 -4.46 -21.09
CA ILE A 443 1.85 -4.57 -22.39
C ILE A 443 1.26 -5.98 -22.52
N LEU A 444 -0.04 -6.06 -22.82
CA LEU A 444 -0.80 -7.30 -23.00
C LEU A 444 -0.87 -7.66 -24.49
N GLY A 445 0.11 -8.43 -24.96
CA GLY A 445 0.30 -8.79 -26.37
C GLY A 445 -0.38 -10.09 -26.81
N ALA A 446 -1.20 -10.72 -25.96
CA ALA A 446 -1.89 -11.96 -26.31
C ALA A 446 -3.36 -11.97 -25.87
N LYS A 447 -4.21 -12.76 -26.56
CA LYS A 447 -5.58 -13.03 -26.10
C LYS A 447 -5.54 -13.59 -24.68
N LYS A 448 -6.33 -13.00 -23.77
CA LYS A 448 -6.38 -13.36 -22.34
C LYS A 448 -4.96 -13.49 -21.76
N THR A 449 -4.18 -12.40 -21.83
CA THR A 449 -2.76 -12.41 -21.46
C THR A 449 -2.56 -12.93 -20.02
N PHE A 450 -3.41 -12.49 -19.08
CA PHE A 450 -3.46 -13.00 -17.70
C PHE A 450 -4.89 -13.44 -17.34
N ASN A 451 -5.00 -14.28 -16.30
CA ASN A 451 -6.29 -14.69 -15.73
C ASN A 451 -6.91 -13.55 -14.91
N LYS A 452 -6.11 -12.87 -14.08
CA LYS A 452 -6.49 -11.67 -13.34
C LYS A 452 -5.34 -10.67 -13.28
N ILE A 453 -5.66 -9.39 -13.20
CA ILE A 453 -4.70 -8.29 -13.12
C ILE A 453 -5.08 -7.39 -11.93
N TYR A 454 -4.16 -7.28 -10.97
CA TYR A 454 -4.23 -6.37 -9.83
C TYR A 454 -3.32 -5.17 -10.08
N VAL A 455 -3.89 -3.97 -10.07
CA VAL A 455 -3.18 -2.70 -10.29
C VAL A 455 -3.25 -1.88 -9.02
N ALA A 456 -2.09 -1.47 -8.49
CA ALA A 456 -2.00 -0.76 -7.23
C ALA A 456 -0.95 0.35 -7.24
N GLY A 457 -1.04 1.27 -6.29
CA GLY A 457 0.01 2.24 -5.98
C GLY A 457 0.00 3.50 -6.84
N GLY A 458 -0.65 3.49 -8.02
CA GLY A 458 -0.88 4.68 -8.85
C GLY A 458 -0.02 4.81 -10.12
N PRO A 459 1.31 4.62 -10.12
CA PRO A 459 2.11 4.93 -11.30
C PRO A 459 2.11 3.83 -12.38
N GLY A 460 1.52 2.66 -12.10
CA GLY A 460 1.45 1.55 -13.04
C GLY A 460 0.49 1.80 -14.22
N THR A 461 0.86 1.32 -15.40
CA THR A 461 0.04 1.28 -16.61
C THR A 461 -0.07 -0.15 -17.15
N VAL A 462 -1.28 -0.59 -17.45
CA VAL A 462 -1.56 -1.81 -18.23
C VAL A 462 -2.02 -1.36 -19.61
N GLN A 463 -1.39 -1.86 -20.67
CA GLN A 463 -1.67 -1.44 -22.04
C GLN A 463 -2.13 -2.63 -22.88
N LEU A 464 -3.24 -2.48 -23.61
CA LEU A 464 -3.71 -3.50 -24.54
C LEU A 464 -2.89 -3.46 -25.84
N ASN A 465 -2.50 -4.63 -26.36
CA ASN A 465 -1.82 -4.72 -27.64
C ASN A 465 -2.23 -5.99 -28.43
N ALA A 466 -3.37 -6.57 -28.06
CA ALA A 466 -3.97 -7.71 -28.74
C ALA A 466 -5.49 -7.69 -28.54
N ASP A 467 -6.20 -8.25 -29.52
CA ASP A 467 -7.65 -8.39 -29.41
C ASP A 467 -8.03 -9.38 -28.30
N ASN A 468 -9.03 -9.01 -27.49
CA ASN A 468 -9.47 -9.78 -26.32
C ASN A 468 -8.31 -10.09 -25.35
N ALA A 469 -7.40 -9.12 -25.15
CA ALA A 469 -6.27 -9.26 -24.25
C ALA A 469 -6.68 -9.44 -22.77
N LEU A 470 -7.84 -8.90 -22.39
CA LEU A 470 -8.46 -9.12 -21.08
C LEU A 470 -9.46 -10.30 -21.12
N PRO A 471 -9.70 -10.98 -19.97
CA PRO A 471 -10.76 -11.97 -19.83
C PRO A 471 -12.17 -11.45 -20.15
N GLU A 472 -13.05 -12.35 -20.57
CA GLU A 472 -14.49 -12.11 -20.74
C GLU A 472 -15.24 -12.48 -19.44
N ASP A 473 -15.18 -11.62 -18.43
CA ASP A 473 -15.98 -11.73 -17.20
C ASP A 473 -16.60 -10.39 -16.79
N ASP A 474 -17.33 -10.34 -15.68
CA ASP A 474 -18.02 -9.13 -15.20
C ASP A 474 -17.09 -7.91 -15.06
N TYR A 475 -15.80 -8.13 -14.74
CA TYR A 475 -14.80 -7.09 -14.48
C TYR A 475 -13.66 -7.07 -15.51
N ALA A 476 -13.80 -7.84 -16.59
CA ALA A 476 -12.72 -8.17 -17.53
C ALA A 476 -11.41 -8.60 -16.84
N GLY A 477 -11.52 -9.29 -15.70
CA GLY A 477 -10.39 -9.78 -14.91
C GLY A 477 -9.39 -8.72 -14.40
N ILE A 478 -9.71 -7.41 -14.44
CA ILE A 478 -8.81 -6.34 -14.00
C ILE A 478 -9.40 -5.58 -12.80
N PHE A 479 -8.55 -5.32 -11.81
CA PHE A 479 -8.93 -4.77 -10.53
C PHE A 479 -7.93 -3.70 -10.09
N PHE A 480 -8.44 -2.50 -9.81
CA PHE A 480 -7.66 -1.37 -9.33
C PHE A 480 -7.95 -1.14 -7.85
N THR A 481 -6.90 -1.17 -7.04
CA THR A 481 -6.97 -0.89 -5.60
C THR A 481 -6.51 0.53 -5.27
N GLU A 482 -6.15 0.79 -4.02
CA GLU A 482 -5.76 2.12 -3.54
C GLU A 482 -4.77 2.83 -4.46
N ASN A 483 -5.11 4.07 -4.83
CA ASN A 483 -4.43 4.92 -5.82
C ASN A 483 -4.43 4.41 -7.26
N GLY A 484 -5.00 3.22 -7.52
CA GLY A 484 -5.24 2.66 -8.83
C GLY A 484 -4.01 2.60 -9.73
N GLY A 485 -4.19 3.12 -10.94
CA GLY A 485 -3.26 3.06 -12.07
C GLY A 485 -4.01 3.29 -13.38
N LYS A 486 -3.32 3.08 -14.51
CA LYS A 486 -3.89 3.31 -15.84
C LYS A 486 -4.17 2.01 -16.58
N LEU A 487 -5.31 1.95 -17.27
CA LEU A 487 -5.56 1.01 -18.36
C LEU A 487 -5.61 1.78 -19.67
N ASP A 488 -4.60 1.58 -20.51
CA ASP A 488 -4.54 2.12 -21.87
C ASP A 488 -5.14 1.14 -22.86
N LEU A 489 -6.28 1.51 -23.45
CA LEU A 489 -6.98 0.74 -24.46
C LEU A 489 -6.23 0.68 -25.79
N ASN A 490 -5.35 1.64 -26.06
CA ASN A 490 -4.44 1.65 -27.22
C ASN A 490 -5.12 1.29 -28.57
N GLY A 491 -6.29 1.87 -28.83
CA GLY A 491 -7.07 1.64 -30.04
C GLY A 491 -7.85 0.31 -30.08
N HIS A 492 -7.90 -0.45 -29.00
CA HIS A 492 -8.80 -1.60 -28.86
C HIS A 492 -10.11 -1.18 -28.18
N ASN A 493 -11.22 -1.82 -28.56
CA ASN A 493 -12.49 -1.66 -27.86
C ASN A 493 -12.52 -2.62 -26.66
N GLN A 494 -13.13 -2.21 -25.57
CA GLN A 494 -13.29 -3.04 -24.39
C GLN A 494 -14.68 -2.89 -23.80
N THR A 495 -15.27 -4.03 -23.44
CA THR A 495 -16.56 -4.09 -22.74
C THR A 495 -16.35 -4.55 -21.30
N PHE A 496 -17.02 -3.88 -20.37
CA PHE A 496 -17.11 -4.24 -18.96
C PHE A 496 -18.57 -4.33 -18.56
N LYS A 497 -18.91 -5.30 -17.72
CA LYS A 497 -20.17 -5.20 -16.97
C LYS A 497 -20.05 -4.19 -15.85
N LYS A 498 -18.92 -4.22 -15.13
CA LYS A 498 -18.53 -3.23 -14.12
C LYS A 498 -17.02 -3.08 -14.15
N ILE A 499 -16.51 -1.89 -13.96
CA ILE A 499 -15.06 -1.67 -13.78
C ILE A 499 -14.75 -1.77 -12.29
N ALA A 500 -13.83 -2.64 -11.90
CA ALA A 500 -13.48 -2.83 -10.50
C ALA A 500 -12.42 -1.81 -10.04
N ALA A 501 -12.84 -0.58 -9.75
CA ALA A 501 -11.98 0.51 -9.29
C ALA A 501 -12.41 1.02 -7.91
N THR A 502 -11.48 1.07 -6.94
CA THR A 502 -11.79 1.51 -5.57
C THR A 502 -11.85 3.02 -5.39
N ASP A 503 -11.14 3.78 -6.22
CA ASP A 503 -11.00 5.23 -6.09
C ASP A 503 -10.65 5.91 -7.43
N SER A 504 -10.53 7.23 -7.39
CA SER A 504 -10.22 8.10 -8.53
C SER A 504 -8.74 8.10 -8.95
N GLY A 505 -7.88 7.26 -8.36
CA GLY A 505 -6.54 7.01 -8.87
C GLY A 505 -6.52 6.11 -10.11
N THR A 506 -7.66 5.48 -10.42
CA THR A 506 -7.83 4.68 -11.63
C THR A 506 -8.17 5.56 -12.83
N THR A 507 -7.53 5.34 -13.99
CA THR A 507 -7.91 5.97 -15.26
C THR A 507 -7.96 4.94 -16.38
N ILE A 508 -9.07 4.89 -17.11
CA ILE A 508 -9.12 4.22 -18.41
C ILE A 508 -8.87 5.25 -19.50
N THR A 509 -7.87 5.00 -20.34
CA THR A 509 -7.42 5.94 -21.37
C THR A 509 -7.31 5.28 -22.73
N ASN A 510 -7.13 6.08 -23.77
CA ASN A 510 -6.60 5.61 -25.04
C ASN A 510 -5.51 6.56 -25.51
N SER A 511 -4.26 6.09 -25.49
CA SER A 511 -3.10 6.83 -25.98
C SER A 511 -2.98 6.83 -27.51
N ASN A 512 -3.70 5.95 -28.22
CA ASN A 512 -3.67 5.88 -29.67
C ASN A 512 -4.47 7.05 -30.28
N THR A 513 -3.77 8.00 -30.86
CA THR A 513 -4.36 9.24 -31.41
C THR A 513 -5.03 9.07 -32.78
N THR A 514 -4.83 7.92 -33.44
CA THR A 514 -5.33 7.67 -34.80
C THR A 514 -6.47 6.67 -34.86
N LYS A 515 -6.63 5.87 -33.80
CA LYS A 515 -7.70 4.89 -33.66
C LYS A 515 -8.42 5.11 -32.33
N GLU A 516 -9.66 5.60 -32.41
CA GLU A 516 -10.55 5.74 -31.25
C GLU A 516 -10.86 4.36 -30.63
N SER A 517 -10.95 4.32 -29.31
CA SER A 517 -11.38 3.14 -28.55
C SER A 517 -12.79 3.33 -28.00
N VAL A 518 -13.65 2.33 -28.18
CA VAL A 518 -14.96 2.26 -27.53
C VAL A 518 -14.84 1.56 -26.19
N LEU A 519 -15.11 2.30 -25.11
CA LEU A 519 -15.29 1.77 -23.76
C LEU A 519 -16.78 1.53 -23.52
N SER A 520 -17.21 0.28 -23.48
CA SER A 520 -18.60 -0.09 -23.17
C SER A 520 -18.73 -0.52 -21.71
N VAL A 521 -19.67 0.07 -20.96
CA VAL A 521 -20.01 -0.32 -19.59
C VAL A 521 -21.49 -0.72 -19.56
N ASN A 522 -21.80 -2.00 -19.34
CA ASN A 522 -23.16 -2.56 -19.48
C ASN A 522 -23.72 -3.16 -18.19
N ASN A 523 -23.52 -2.48 -17.05
CA ASN A 523 -24.14 -2.87 -15.77
C ASN A 523 -25.67 -2.93 -15.89
N GLN A 524 -26.29 -3.94 -15.28
CA GLN A 524 -27.75 -4.15 -15.27
C GLN A 524 -28.42 -3.70 -13.96
N ASP A 525 -27.60 -3.37 -12.96
CA ASP A 525 -28.02 -2.83 -11.66
C ASP A 525 -27.26 -1.52 -11.40
N ASN A 526 -27.69 -0.76 -10.39
CA ASN A 526 -26.95 0.41 -9.91
C ASN A 526 -25.46 0.06 -9.69
N TYR A 527 -24.59 0.85 -10.30
CA TYR A 527 -23.14 0.71 -10.21
C TYR A 527 -22.49 2.09 -10.25
N ILE A 528 -21.47 2.29 -9.42
CA ILE A 528 -20.68 3.52 -9.38
C ILE A 528 -19.28 3.19 -9.90
N TYR A 529 -18.80 3.96 -10.86
CA TYR A 529 -17.41 3.95 -11.30
C TYR A 529 -16.67 5.15 -10.70
N HIS A 530 -15.73 4.83 -9.81
CA HIS A 530 -14.91 5.80 -9.06
C HIS A 530 -13.72 6.36 -9.83
N GLY A 531 -13.30 5.68 -10.89
CA GLY A 531 -12.17 6.10 -11.69
C GLY A 531 -12.51 7.17 -12.72
N ASN A 532 -11.51 7.50 -13.52
CA ASN A 532 -11.57 8.51 -14.56
C ASN A 532 -11.62 7.87 -15.95
N VAL A 533 -12.02 8.66 -16.94
CA VAL A 533 -11.85 8.36 -18.38
C VAL A 533 -11.17 9.56 -19.04
N ASP A 534 -10.14 9.33 -19.85
CA ASP A 534 -9.49 10.37 -20.66
C ASP A 534 -8.99 9.84 -22.02
N GLY A 535 -8.37 10.71 -22.82
CA GLY A 535 -7.76 10.34 -24.10
C GLY A 535 -8.78 10.12 -25.24
N ASN A 536 -8.37 9.38 -26.26
CA ASN A 536 -9.15 9.17 -27.49
C ASN A 536 -10.22 8.07 -27.32
N VAL A 537 -11.16 8.31 -26.39
CA VAL A 537 -12.16 7.32 -25.94
C VAL A 537 -13.57 7.78 -26.25
N ARG A 538 -14.40 6.84 -26.72
CA ARG A 538 -15.86 6.94 -26.74
C ARG A 538 -16.45 6.05 -25.65
N LEU A 539 -17.31 6.61 -24.80
CA LEU A 539 -17.99 5.87 -23.72
C LEU A 539 -19.40 5.44 -24.15
N GLU A 540 -19.74 4.17 -24.01
CA GLU A 540 -21.06 3.63 -24.30
C GLU A 540 -21.68 2.92 -23.10
N HIS A 541 -22.96 3.20 -22.84
CA HIS A 541 -23.80 2.48 -21.90
C HIS A 541 -25.09 2.07 -22.60
N HIS A 542 -25.03 0.94 -23.29
CA HIS A 542 -26.14 0.41 -24.09
C HIS A 542 -26.64 -0.90 -23.50
N LEU A 543 -27.95 -1.00 -23.34
CA LEU A 543 -28.64 -2.26 -23.06
C LEU A 543 -29.64 -2.58 -24.18
N ASP A 544 -29.91 -3.87 -24.40
CA ASP A 544 -30.83 -4.32 -25.45
C ASP A 544 -32.27 -3.88 -25.19
N THR A 545 -32.66 -3.88 -23.92
CA THR A 545 -34.01 -3.53 -23.44
C THR A 545 -33.94 -2.44 -22.39
N LYS A 546 -35.00 -1.62 -22.32
CA LYS A 546 -35.08 -0.52 -21.34
C LYS A 546 -35.05 -1.06 -19.90
N GLN A 547 -34.07 -0.62 -19.11
CA GLN A 547 -33.88 -1.01 -17.71
C GLN A 547 -33.63 0.21 -16.82
N ASP A 548 -34.68 0.73 -16.18
CA ASP A 548 -34.60 1.96 -15.36
C ASP A 548 -33.77 1.81 -14.06
N ASN A 549 -33.44 0.57 -13.68
CA ASN A 549 -32.62 0.26 -12.49
C ASN A 549 -31.13 0.06 -12.81
N ALA A 550 -30.75 0.05 -14.09
CA ALA A 550 -29.39 -0.14 -14.56
C ALA A 550 -28.62 1.18 -14.55
N ARG A 551 -28.56 1.89 -13.41
CA ARG A 551 -27.89 3.21 -13.36
C ARG A 551 -26.37 3.05 -13.38
N LEU A 552 -25.73 3.56 -14.44
CA LEU A 552 -24.30 3.85 -14.43
C LEU A 552 -24.08 5.20 -13.76
N ILE A 553 -23.41 5.22 -12.62
CA ILE A 553 -23.06 6.43 -11.87
C ILE A 553 -21.57 6.67 -12.05
N LEU A 554 -21.20 7.84 -12.54
CA LEU A 554 -19.80 8.28 -12.69
C LEU A 554 -19.53 9.33 -11.62
N ASP A 555 -18.54 9.06 -10.75
CA ASP A 555 -18.11 10.02 -9.72
C ASP A 555 -16.61 10.34 -9.76
N GLY A 556 -15.90 9.92 -10.81
CA GLY A 556 -14.57 10.45 -11.18
C GLY A 556 -14.61 11.45 -12.35
N ASP A 557 -13.44 11.86 -12.82
CA ASP A 557 -13.29 12.82 -13.93
C ASP A 557 -13.53 12.13 -15.28
N ILE A 558 -14.34 12.74 -16.15
CA ILE A 558 -14.71 12.15 -17.46
C ILE A 558 -14.37 13.12 -18.59
N GLN A 559 -13.37 12.74 -19.37
CA GLN A 559 -13.01 13.33 -20.65
C GLN A 559 -13.17 12.26 -21.74
N ALA A 560 -14.17 12.38 -22.60
CA ALA A 560 -14.43 11.43 -23.67
C ALA A 560 -14.87 12.17 -24.94
N ASN A 561 -14.51 11.66 -26.12
CA ASN A 561 -14.89 12.25 -27.40
C ASN A 561 -16.42 12.28 -27.57
N THR A 562 -17.07 11.19 -27.19
CA THR A 562 -18.54 11.07 -27.19
C THR A 562 -19.00 10.15 -26.06
N ILE A 563 -20.19 10.42 -25.53
CA ILE A 563 -20.89 9.56 -24.58
C ILE A 563 -22.22 9.15 -25.20
N SER A 564 -22.47 7.84 -25.34
CA SER A 564 -23.69 7.31 -25.95
C SER A 564 -24.45 6.40 -24.98
N ILE A 565 -25.70 6.73 -24.71
CA ILE A 565 -26.56 6.03 -23.75
C ILE A 565 -27.79 5.49 -24.45
N LYS A 566 -28.11 4.21 -24.22
CA LYS A 566 -29.30 3.56 -24.80
C LYS A 566 -29.93 2.64 -23.77
N ASN A 567 -31.24 2.79 -23.56
CA ASN A 567 -32.07 1.91 -22.74
C ASN A 567 -31.68 1.81 -21.24
N ALA A 568 -30.77 2.63 -20.74
CA ALA A 568 -30.35 2.61 -19.34
C ALA A 568 -30.03 4.03 -18.84
N PRO A 569 -30.17 4.36 -17.55
CA PRO A 569 -29.86 5.69 -17.04
C PRO A 569 -28.35 5.92 -16.82
N LEU A 570 -27.90 7.14 -17.08
CA LEU A 570 -26.59 7.66 -16.66
C LEU A 570 -26.76 8.71 -15.56
N VAL A 571 -25.89 8.67 -14.55
CA VAL A 571 -25.79 9.69 -13.50
C VAL A 571 -24.34 10.15 -13.43
N MET A 572 -24.14 11.45 -13.35
CA MET A 572 -22.83 12.06 -13.10
C MET A 572 -22.93 12.87 -11.81
N GLN A 573 -21.98 12.69 -10.90
CA GLN A 573 -21.99 13.35 -9.58
C GLN A 573 -20.58 13.64 -9.09
N GLY A 574 -20.47 14.47 -8.04
CA GLY A 574 -19.22 14.57 -7.28
C GLY A 574 -18.93 13.31 -6.48
N HIS A 575 -17.66 13.09 -6.14
CA HIS A 575 -17.25 12.04 -5.20
C HIS A 575 -17.31 12.56 -3.77
N ALA A 576 -17.93 11.81 -2.87
CA ALA A 576 -17.87 12.12 -1.44
C ALA A 576 -16.49 11.70 -0.92
N THR A 577 -15.71 12.62 -0.35
CA THR A 577 -14.36 12.30 0.09
C THR A 577 -14.34 11.15 1.09
N ASP A 578 -13.58 10.10 0.78
CA ASP A 578 -13.40 8.97 1.68
C ASP A 578 -12.61 9.35 2.93
N HIS A 579 -13.12 8.87 4.06
CA HIS A 579 -12.49 8.99 5.36
C HIS A 579 -12.21 7.62 5.97
N ALA A 580 -11.23 7.57 6.87
CA ALA A 580 -10.97 6.43 7.71
C ALA A 580 -12.18 6.12 8.62
N ILE A 581 -12.30 4.85 8.96
CA ILE A 581 -13.30 4.33 9.90
C ILE A 581 -12.57 3.69 11.06
N PHE A 582 -13.22 3.61 12.22
CA PHE A 582 -12.65 2.98 13.40
C PHE A 582 -12.68 1.45 13.32
N ARG A 583 -13.68 0.89 12.61
CA ARG A 583 -13.89 -0.56 12.48
C ARG A 583 -14.63 -0.91 11.19
N GLU A 584 -14.15 -1.92 10.45
CA GLU A 584 -14.94 -2.57 9.40
C GLU A 584 -15.96 -3.54 10.01
N GLY A 585 -17.25 -3.36 9.70
CA GLY A 585 -18.33 -4.23 10.17
C GLY A 585 -18.79 -4.01 11.62
N GLY A 586 -19.76 -4.83 12.04
CA GLY A 586 -20.33 -4.80 13.39
C GLY A 586 -19.44 -5.45 14.46
N VAL A 587 -19.83 -5.28 15.72
CA VAL A 587 -19.16 -5.89 16.89
C VAL A 587 -19.06 -7.42 16.72
N VAL A 588 -17.92 -7.98 17.12
CA VAL A 588 -17.71 -9.43 17.16
C VAL A 588 -18.18 -9.96 18.52
N CYS A 589 -19.05 -10.97 18.50
CA CYS A 589 -19.52 -11.67 19.69
C CYS A 589 -19.11 -13.13 19.63
N HIS A 590 -18.39 -13.58 20.65
CA HIS A 590 -18.10 -14.99 20.87
C HIS A 590 -19.29 -15.64 21.59
N TRP A 591 -19.71 -16.81 21.07
CA TRP A 591 -20.83 -17.58 21.61
C TRP A 591 -22.18 -16.83 21.70
N GLY A 592 -22.34 -15.73 20.96
CA GLY A 592 -23.59 -14.96 20.88
C GLY A 592 -23.88 -14.02 22.05
N PHE A 593 -23.09 -14.04 23.13
CA PHE A 593 -23.30 -13.18 24.30
C PHE A 593 -22.03 -12.49 24.83
N LEU A 594 -20.84 -13.01 24.53
CA LEU A 594 -19.58 -12.38 24.93
C LEU A 594 -19.08 -11.49 23.80
N CYS A 595 -19.55 -10.24 23.78
CA CYS A 595 -19.19 -9.27 22.74
C CYS A 595 -17.95 -8.46 23.13
N GLU A 596 -17.13 -8.14 22.12
CA GLU A 596 -16.09 -7.12 22.27
C GLU A 596 -16.72 -5.76 22.61
N ALA A 597 -15.97 -4.88 23.25
CA ALA A 597 -16.42 -3.52 23.51
C ALA A 597 -16.65 -2.77 22.20
N ASP A 598 -17.79 -2.09 22.06
CA ASP A 598 -18.07 -1.27 20.88
C ASP A 598 -17.38 0.11 20.98
N TYR A 599 -16.06 0.10 20.83
CA TYR A 599 -15.26 1.32 20.91
C TYR A 599 -15.67 2.39 19.90
N ALA A 600 -16.19 2.01 18.72
CA ALA A 600 -16.71 2.97 17.75
C ALA A 600 -17.95 3.72 18.28
N ALA A 601 -18.84 3.03 18.99
CA ALA A 601 -19.98 3.67 19.66
C ALA A 601 -19.54 4.55 20.83
N LEU A 602 -18.53 4.14 21.59
CA LEU A 602 -17.97 4.94 22.68
C LEU A 602 -17.33 6.23 22.17
N ILE A 603 -16.56 6.17 21.08
CA ILE A 603 -15.98 7.36 20.43
C ILE A 603 -17.09 8.28 19.96
N LYS A 604 -18.11 7.73 19.27
CA LYS A 604 -19.28 8.50 18.82
C LYS A 604 -19.97 9.22 19.99
N SER A 605 -20.15 8.55 21.12
CA SER A 605 -20.75 9.13 22.33
C SER A 605 -19.86 10.21 22.93
N GLN A 606 -18.55 9.99 23.01
CA GLN A 606 -17.59 10.93 23.58
C GLN A 606 -17.48 12.22 22.75
N GLU A 607 -17.76 12.15 21.44
CA GLU A 607 -17.74 13.29 20.53
C GLU A 607 -19.13 13.87 20.21
N ALA A 608 -20.19 13.37 20.86
CA ALA A 608 -21.58 13.70 20.53
C ALA A 608 -21.94 15.18 20.74
N ASP A 609 -21.47 15.78 21.84
CA ASP A 609 -21.77 17.19 22.17
C ASP A 609 -21.14 18.14 21.15
N ALA A 610 -19.85 17.93 20.83
CA ALA A 610 -19.16 18.69 19.79
C ALA A 610 -19.81 18.47 18.41
N ASN A 611 -20.20 17.23 18.09
CA ASN A 611 -20.88 16.90 16.85
C ASN A 611 -22.23 17.61 16.72
N THR A 612 -22.97 17.71 17.81
CA THR A 612 -24.28 18.38 17.83
C THR A 612 -24.10 19.89 17.67
N LYS A 613 -23.16 20.48 18.43
CA LYS A 613 -22.85 21.91 18.36
C LYS A 613 -22.41 22.34 16.96
N ASN A 614 -21.58 21.53 16.30
CA ASN A 614 -20.96 21.89 15.03
C ASN A 614 -21.69 21.28 13.81
N ASN A 615 -22.78 20.53 14.03
CA ASN A 615 -23.48 19.76 12.99
C ASN A 615 -22.55 18.79 12.21
N THR A 616 -21.61 18.16 12.90
CA THR A 616 -20.56 17.32 12.30
C THR A 616 -20.70 15.84 12.60
N ALA A 617 -21.90 15.32 12.90
CA ALA A 617 -22.12 13.92 13.27
C ALA A 617 -21.51 12.85 12.31
N TYR A 618 -21.16 13.23 11.08
CA TYR A 618 -20.41 12.40 10.13
C TYR A 618 -18.93 12.18 10.49
N LYS A 619 -18.35 12.95 11.43
CA LYS A 619 -16.94 12.79 11.86
C LYS A 619 -16.73 11.57 12.75
N SER A 620 -17.78 11.05 13.38
CA SER A 620 -17.68 9.96 14.37
C SER A 620 -18.71 8.84 14.15
N ASN A 621 -19.30 8.73 12.96
CA ASN A 621 -20.36 7.76 12.65
C ASN A 621 -19.85 6.38 12.19
N ASN A 622 -18.52 6.19 12.09
CA ASN A 622 -17.89 4.97 11.57
C ASN A 622 -18.37 4.61 10.14
N GLN A 623 -18.46 5.61 9.27
CA GLN A 623 -18.77 5.44 7.85
C GLN A 623 -17.67 6.10 7.02
N VAL A 624 -17.35 5.53 5.86
CA VAL A 624 -16.33 6.05 4.95
C VAL A 624 -16.71 7.45 4.45
N PHE A 625 -17.99 7.68 4.13
CA PHE A 625 -18.53 8.98 3.76
C PHE A 625 -20.00 9.15 4.18
N ARG A 626 -20.57 10.36 4.02
CA ARG A 626 -22.01 10.64 4.20
C ARG A 626 -22.45 11.80 3.30
N PHE A 627 -23.63 11.73 2.69
CA PHE A 627 -24.18 12.78 1.81
C PHE A 627 -24.30 14.21 2.39
N VAL A 628 -24.08 14.41 3.70
CA VAL A 628 -24.11 15.72 4.38
C VAL A 628 -22.70 16.20 4.75
N SER A 629 -21.64 15.49 4.37
CA SER A 629 -20.27 15.94 4.61
C SER A 629 -19.94 17.13 3.72
N ALA A 630 -19.34 18.18 4.28
CA ALA A 630 -18.96 19.40 3.56
C ALA A 630 -17.80 19.21 2.54
N GLY A 631 -17.33 17.98 2.32
CA GLY A 631 -16.32 17.62 1.31
C GLY A 631 -16.94 16.83 0.18
N LEU A 632 -17.21 17.50 -0.95
CA LEU A 632 -17.44 16.86 -2.23
C LEU A 632 -16.26 17.22 -3.14
N GLY A 633 -15.65 16.22 -3.76
CA GLY A 633 -14.72 16.44 -4.87
C GLY A 633 -15.50 17.00 -6.06
N ASN A 634 -15.11 18.17 -6.55
CA ASN A 634 -15.64 18.69 -7.82
C ASN A 634 -15.06 17.85 -8.95
N GLN A 635 -15.92 17.18 -9.71
CA GLN A 635 -15.52 16.41 -10.89
C GLN A 635 -15.69 17.26 -12.15
N LYS A 636 -14.73 17.13 -13.07
CA LYS A 636 -14.75 17.78 -14.38
C LYS A 636 -15.29 16.84 -15.42
N ILE A 637 -16.18 17.37 -16.24
CA ILE A 637 -16.75 16.66 -17.38
C ILE A 637 -16.46 17.51 -18.60
N GLN A 638 -15.71 16.93 -19.52
CA GLN A 638 -15.39 17.55 -20.80
C GLN A 638 -15.80 16.59 -21.91
N ILE A 639 -16.76 17.02 -22.71
CA ILE A 639 -17.31 16.28 -23.85
C ILE A 639 -16.98 17.08 -25.10
#